data_AF-A0A4Q2XHK8-F1
#
_entry.id   AF-A0A4Q2XHK8-F1
#
_cell.length_a   1.000
_cell.length_b   1.000
_cell.length_c   1.000
_cell.angle_alpha   90.00
_cell.angle_beta   90.00
_cell.angle_gamma   90.00
#
_symmetry.space_group_name_H-M   'P 1'
#
loop_
_entity.id
_entity.type
_entity.pdbx_description
1 polymer ?
#
loop_
_entity_poly.entity_id
_entity_poly.type
_entity_poly.pdbx_seq_one_letter_code
_entity_poly.pdbx_strand_id
1 'polypeptide(L)'
;MKPKFLSFPSIIKAINGTGLATAVFFCGHSALAANGNWNVDAAGTWSTATNWSSNPTVPGTTAGDVVSFSNNIAAARTATIDGAVASRTVGTLNIGDADNTHGFTLAASGGGTLTFNNSGAGAFLNETGSVTDTISAAVVLADNLTINAAGVQAAGSGLTLSGIISETGGAKVITVGGTGAVNLSGANTYSGGTILNSGQLHIGNNSALGTGTVTVNGGAFLPRTAPRTLANAILVGADFSVGATGYNNEMNFSGAVNLGGVARTITVADTTIDPDSTFSGVISNGGLTKAGSGRMVLSGVNTYAGDTTVSAGILTIGGAGQLGSGNYAGNISNSGSIQFNSSANQVFSGVISGSGTLTKNTSATSVLSLTGANTFSGNTVINAGGGAIAISHGSALGTGIVNIGANPGTDSVAKLQLSNNITVANAMNLAGGVTSTRLENVSGSNTISGAVNFAYVGGGTTNIVSSAGTLNLTGNLSAVTVTGARTFTFSGAGDVNSSGVISDGSATVGVVKAGGGTLTLGGNSTYAGATTVSGGTLLVNGSLGNSASVNVTGGTLGGNGSITNGITIGSSAVLSPGPAIDSLAVGSASVSGTFLVDYDGTGVGSIDLLQVGGLLDITAATVDFNQLGAGLSGAYHIFATYGSISPAGPGGGFANVVDLPDGYSIDYAFNDGVSSNNIALVAVPEPAVSMLLGVVGSFCLLRRRRA
;
A
#
# COMPACT_ATOMS: atom_id res chain seq x y z
N MET A 1 -16.85 79.77 -14.57
CA MET A 1 -18.00 79.00 -15.10
C MET A 1 -18.51 78.11 -13.98
N LYS A 2 -19.82 78.18 -13.69
CA LYS A 2 -20.47 77.64 -12.48
C LYS A 2 -20.51 76.09 -12.44
N PRO A 3 -20.52 75.47 -11.25
CA PRO A 3 -20.56 74.02 -11.07
C PRO A 3 -22.01 73.47 -11.13
N LYS A 4 -22.19 72.25 -11.63
CA LYS A 4 -23.45 71.50 -11.52
C LYS A 4 -23.37 70.52 -10.35
N PHE A 5 -23.96 70.92 -9.23
CA PHE A 5 -24.59 70.04 -8.26
C PHE A 5 -26.05 69.82 -8.71
N LEU A 6 -26.56 68.59 -8.66
CA LEU A 6 -28.00 68.36 -8.56
C LEU A 6 -28.30 67.54 -7.31
N SER A 7 -29.01 68.22 -6.42
CA SER A 7 -29.60 67.78 -5.16
C SER A 7 -30.95 67.11 -5.39
N PHE A 8 -31.33 66.23 -4.45
CA PHE A 8 -32.73 65.83 -4.22
C PHE A 8 -33.65 67.05 -4.01
N PRO A 9 -34.96 66.89 -4.30
CA PRO A 9 -35.93 67.42 -3.34
C PRO A 9 -37.08 66.48 -3.01
N SER A 10 -37.42 66.53 -1.73
CA SER A 10 -38.60 66.03 -1.05
C SER A 10 -39.91 66.58 -1.63
N ILE A 11 -40.98 65.77 -1.60
CA ILE A 11 -42.36 66.26 -1.66
C ILE A 11 -43.10 65.78 -0.41
N ILE A 12 -43.31 66.71 0.53
CA ILE A 12 -44.47 66.73 1.42
C ILE A 12 -45.16 68.07 1.15
N LYS A 13 -46.36 68.05 0.55
CA LYS A 13 -47.37 69.10 0.75
C LYS A 13 -48.79 68.60 0.42
N ALA A 14 -49.57 68.48 1.49
CA ALA A 14 -51.00 68.77 1.64
C ALA A 14 -51.98 68.43 0.49
N ILE A 15 -52.90 67.49 0.77
CA ILE A 15 -54.28 67.57 0.30
C ILE A 15 -55.17 67.70 1.54
N ASN A 16 -55.83 68.85 1.67
CA ASN A 16 -56.96 69.08 2.56
C ASN A 16 -58.25 68.64 1.87
N GLY A 17 -59.14 67.98 2.61
CA GLY A 17 -60.59 68.09 2.41
C GLY A 17 -61.29 66.85 1.85
N THR A 18 -61.84 66.02 2.73
CA THR A 18 -63.29 65.77 2.94
C THR A 18 -63.49 64.37 3.54
N GLY A 19 -64.34 64.30 4.56
CA GLY A 19 -64.43 63.17 5.48
C GLY A 19 -64.98 61.89 4.85
N LEU A 20 -64.31 60.78 5.16
CA LEU A 20 -64.93 59.47 5.29
C LEU A 20 -64.24 58.77 6.46
N ALA A 21 -64.99 58.54 7.54
CA ALA A 21 -64.53 57.79 8.69
C ALA A 21 -64.20 56.36 8.25
N THR A 22 -62.93 56.10 7.99
CA THR A 22 -62.40 54.75 7.79
C THR A 22 -61.63 54.44 9.05
N ALA A 23 -62.15 53.50 9.83
CA ALA A 23 -61.46 52.95 10.99
C ALA A 23 -60.04 52.55 10.57
N VAL A 24 -59.04 53.24 11.11
CA VAL A 24 -57.68 52.71 11.15
C VAL A 24 -57.78 51.49 12.06
N PHE A 25 -57.96 50.32 11.45
CA PHE A 25 -57.53 49.09 12.07
C PHE A 25 -56.04 49.27 12.33
N PHE A 26 -55.69 49.54 13.59
CA PHE A 26 -54.40 49.12 14.13
C PHE A 26 -54.36 47.59 13.92
N CYS A 27 -53.83 47.18 12.76
CA CYS A 27 -53.21 45.87 12.67
C CYS A 27 -52.12 45.86 13.73
N GLY A 28 -52.13 44.81 14.54
CA GLY A 28 -51.56 44.76 15.88
C GLY A 28 -50.17 45.38 15.99
N HIS A 29 -49.93 46.01 17.14
CA HIS A 29 -48.58 46.20 17.65
C HIS A 29 -47.85 44.85 17.50
N SER A 30 -46.88 44.78 16.60
CA SER A 30 -45.77 43.85 16.76
C SER A 30 -45.27 44.09 18.17
N ALA A 31 -45.52 43.13 19.07
CA ALA A 31 -45.12 43.22 20.47
C ALA A 31 -43.68 43.70 20.52
N LEU A 32 -43.45 44.85 21.17
CA LEU A 32 -42.11 45.41 21.31
C LEU A 32 -41.24 44.34 21.96
N ALA A 33 -40.19 43.92 21.26
CA ALA A 33 -39.23 42.96 21.78
C ALA A 33 -38.78 43.39 23.19
N ALA A 34 -39.00 42.53 24.18
CA ALA A 34 -38.58 42.79 25.54
C ALA A 34 -37.10 42.43 25.66
N ASN A 35 -36.24 43.45 25.63
CA ASN A 35 -34.79 43.26 25.80
C ASN A 35 -34.42 43.40 27.28
N GLY A 36 -33.52 42.55 27.77
CA GLY A 36 -33.11 42.62 29.17
C GLY A 36 -31.82 41.87 29.50
N ASN A 37 -31.12 42.37 30.52
CA ASN A 37 -29.89 41.79 31.04
C ASN A 37 -30.18 41.13 32.40
N TRP A 38 -29.65 39.93 32.61
CA TRP A 38 -29.70 39.24 33.90
C TRP A 38 -28.88 40.05 34.91
N ASN A 39 -29.52 40.65 35.91
CA ASN A 39 -28.91 41.69 36.73
C ASN A 39 -28.49 41.21 38.15
N VAL A 40 -28.63 39.92 38.46
CA VAL A 40 -28.33 39.35 39.78
C VAL A 40 -27.14 38.40 39.76
N ASP A 41 -26.25 38.51 40.76
CA ASP A 41 -25.18 37.55 41.02
C ASP A 41 -25.69 36.41 41.94
N ALA A 42 -26.70 35.68 41.47
CA ALA A 42 -27.28 34.55 42.19
C ALA A 42 -27.93 33.56 41.21
N ALA A 43 -28.12 32.32 41.65
CA ALA A 43 -29.01 31.40 40.97
C ALA A 43 -30.45 31.93 41.05
N GLY A 44 -31.23 31.75 40.00
CA GLY A 44 -32.58 32.32 39.96
C GLY A 44 -33.45 31.75 38.86
N THR A 45 -34.73 32.09 38.94
CA THR A 45 -35.72 31.70 37.96
C THR A 45 -35.89 32.78 36.89
N TRP A 46 -35.97 32.39 35.62
CA TRP A 46 -36.11 33.31 34.48
C TRP A 46 -37.38 34.18 34.57
N SER A 47 -38.49 33.62 35.05
CA SER A 47 -39.77 34.36 35.22
C SER A 47 -39.75 35.44 36.29
N THR A 48 -38.73 35.49 37.14
CA THR A 48 -38.68 36.43 38.26
C THR A 48 -38.23 37.80 37.74
N ALA A 49 -39.18 38.73 37.59
CA ALA A 49 -38.96 40.06 37.00
C ALA A 49 -37.82 40.86 37.65
N THR A 50 -37.60 40.71 38.96
CA THR A 50 -36.53 41.41 39.68
C THR A 50 -35.12 40.95 39.31
N ASN A 51 -34.97 39.80 38.64
CA ASN A 51 -33.68 39.30 38.15
C ASN A 51 -33.24 39.94 36.82
N TRP A 52 -34.05 40.86 36.27
CA TRP A 52 -33.82 41.49 34.97
C TRP A 52 -33.70 43.01 35.08
N SER A 53 -32.81 43.60 34.28
CA SER A 53 -32.68 45.06 34.15
C SER A 53 -33.93 45.73 33.57
N SER A 54 -34.77 44.98 32.87
CA SER A 54 -36.03 45.41 32.25
C SER A 54 -37.25 45.31 33.17
N ASN A 55 -37.04 45.00 34.46
CA ASN A 55 -38.08 44.92 35.50
C ASN A 55 -39.11 46.08 35.38
N PRO A 56 -40.42 45.81 35.29
CA PRO A 56 -41.10 44.52 35.51
C PRO A 56 -41.23 43.59 34.31
N THR A 57 -40.76 44.00 33.13
CA THR A 57 -40.83 43.17 31.93
C THR A 57 -39.77 42.08 31.96
N VAL A 58 -40.22 40.82 31.86
CA VAL A 58 -39.33 39.66 31.72
C VAL A 58 -39.05 39.42 30.24
N PRO A 59 -37.78 39.43 29.79
CA PRO A 59 -37.45 39.18 28.40
C PRO A 59 -37.54 37.69 28.07
N GLY A 60 -37.60 37.35 26.78
CA GLY A 60 -37.69 35.98 26.32
C GLY A 60 -39.15 35.47 26.19
N THR A 61 -40.06 36.36 25.82
CA THR A 61 -41.51 36.06 25.66
C THR A 61 -41.98 36.19 24.22
N THR A 62 -41.26 36.93 23.38
CA THR A 62 -41.61 37.19 21.98
C THR A 62 -40.44 36.98 21.03
N ALA A 63 -40.74 36.71 19.76
CA ALA A 63 -39.73 36.62 18.72
C ALA A 63 -38.96 37.95 18.60
N GLY A 64 -37.64 37.88 18.48
CA GLY A 64 -36.77 39.05 18.39
C GLY A 64 -36.25 39.59 19.72
N ASP A 65 -36.69 39.07 20.87
CA ASP A 65 -36.17 39.49 22.19
C ASP A 65 -34.65 39.30 22.28
N VAL A 66 -33.93 40.31 22.78
CA VAL A 66 -32.50 40.25 23.08
C VAL A 66 -32.30 40.03 24.57
N VAL A 67 -31.74 38.87 24.92
CA VAL A 67 -31.47 38.46 26.30
C VAL A 67 -29.96 38.38 26.52
N SER A 68 -29.48 38.96 27.61
CA SER A 68 -28.04 38.91 27.94
C SER A 68 -27.77 38.43 29.37
N PHE A 69 -27.05 37.33 29.50
CA PHE A 69 -26.35 36.91 30.72
C PHE A 69 -24.90 37.35 30.56
N SER A 70 -24.61 38.61 30.90
CA SER A 70 -23.29 39.24 30.70
C SER A 70 -22.78 39.96 31.95
N ASN A 71 -23.50 39.80 33.06
CA ASN A 71 -23.14 40.41 34.32
C ASN A 71 -21.87 39.74 34.89
N ASN A 72 -21.03 40.55 35.54
CA ASN A 72 -19.94 39.99 36.33
C ASN A 72 -20.53 39.19 37.50
N ILE A 73 -20.16 37.91 37.60
CA ILE A 73 -20.61 36.99 38.65
C ILE A 73 -19.44 36.47 39.48
N ALA A 74 -19.62 36.43 40.80
CA ALA A 74 -18.56 35.99 41.72
C ALA A 74 -18.41 34.46 41.83
N ALA A 75 -19.33 33.70 41.24
CA ALA A 75 -19.32 32.24 41.16
C ALA A 75 -20.22 31.78 40.01
N ALA A 76 -20.04 30.55 39.50
CA ALA A 76 -20.89 29.99 38.46
C ALA A 76 -22.39 30.05 38.84
N ARG A 77 -23.24 30.53 37.94
CA ARG A 77 -24.66 30.78 38.20
C ARG A 77 -25.57 29.97 37.30
N THR A 78 -26.70 29.53 37.87
CA THR A 78 -27.75 28.85 37.11
C THR A 78 -28.98 29.74 37.00
N ALA A 79 -29.39 30.05 35.77
CA ALA A 79 -30.69 30.62 35.49
C ALA A 79 -31.63 29.52 35.00
N THR A 80 -32.77 29.36 35.68
CA THR A 80 -33.73 28.28 35.42
C THR A 80 -34.91 28.78 34.60
N ILE A 81 -35.12 28.19 33.43
CA ILE A 81 -36.36 28.29 32.66
C ILE A 81 -37.41 27.45 33.40
N ASP A 82 -38.36 28.12 34.05
CA ASP A 82 -39.36 27.49 34.90
C ASP A 82 -40.62 27.03 34.18
N GLY A 83 -41.19 25.91 34.63
CA GLY A 83 -42.40 25.31 34.08
C GLY A 83 -43.67 26.17 34.14
N ALA A 84 -43.68 27.31 34.84
CA ALA A 84 -44.77 28.29 34.78
C ALA A 84 -44.90 28.91 33.38
N VAL A 85 -43.83 28.89 32.59
CA VAL A 85 -43.80 29.34 31.20
C VAL A 85 -43.12 28.22 30.42
N ALA A 86 -43.91 27.38 29.76
CA ALA A 86 -43.42 26.13 29.16
C ALA A 86 -42.28 26.32 28.13
N SER A 87 -42.03 27.55 27.66
CA SER A 87 -40.91 27.88 26.78
C SER A 87 -40.53 29.37 26.88
N ARG A 88 -39.25 29.70 26.70
CA ARG A 88 -38.73 31.07 26.50
C ARG A 88 -38.39 31.28 25.04
N THR A 89 -38.78 32.39 24.45
CA THR A 89 -38.52 32.69 23.03
C THR A 89 -37.59 33.89 22.91
N VAL A 90 -36.44 33.74 22.24
CA VAL A 90 -35.43 34.78 22.08
C VAL A 90 -35.00 34.92 20.62
N GLY A 91 -34.74 36.15 20.18
CA GLY A 91 -34.07 36.42 18.90
C GLY A 91 -32.56 36.42 19.02
N THR A 92 -32.03 36.96 20.12
CA THR A 92 -30.59 36.93 20.44
C THR A 92 -30.38 36.57 21.90
N LEU A 93 -29.46 35.64 22.15
CA LEU A 93 -28.99 35.30 23.49
C LEU A 93 -27.49 35.57 23.57
N ASN A 94 -27.09 36.47 24.46
CA ASN A 94 -25.69 36.65 24.85
C ASN A 94 -25.47 35.94 26.19
N ILE A 95 -24.41 35.14 26.30
CA ILE A 95 -24.07 34.40 27.51
C ILE A 95 -22.57 34.52 27.79
N GLY A 96 -22.21 34.81 29.04
CA GLY A 96 -20.84 34.85 29.50
C GLY A 96 -20.67 35.78 30.68
N ASP A 97 -19.46 35.78 31.23
CA ASP A 97 -19.10 36.59 32.38
C ASP A 97 -18.20 37.75 31.94
N ALA A 98 -18.46 38.95 32.47
CA ALA A 98 -17.79 40.17 32.03
C ALA A 98 -16.27 40.13 32.21
N ASP A 99 -15.78 39.39 33.21
CA ASP A 99 -14.35 39.22 33.48
C ASP A 99 -13.80 37.83 33.11
N ASN A 100 -14.62 36.97 32.52
CA ASN A 100 -14.27 35.61 32.10
C ASN A 100 -13.79 34.69 33.24
N THR A 101 -14.35 34.81 34.45
CA THR A 101 -13.94 33.97 35.58
C THR A 101 -14.90 32.82 35.88
N HIS A 102 -16.19 32.96 35.57
CA HIS A 102 -17.21 31.96 35.88
C HIS A 102 -18.23 31.76 34.75
N GLY A 103 -18.78 30.55 34.64
CA GLY A 103 -19.78 30.22 33.62
C GLY A 103 -21.22 30.42 34.09
N PHE A 104 -22.10 30.77 33.15
CA PHE A 104 -23.55 30.68 33.30
C PHE A 104 -24.07 29.33 32.83
N THR A 105 -25.06 28.79 33.55
CA THR A 105 -25.84 27.63 33.14
C THR A 105 -27.31 28.02 32.94
N LEU A 106 -27.84 27.80 31.74
CA LEU A 106 -29.26 27.89 31.43
C LEU A 106 -29.87 26.50 31.50
N ALA A 107 -30.58 26.24 32.59
CA ALA A 107 -31.25 24.96 32.84
C ALA A 107 -32.76 25.10 32.73
N ALA A 108 -33.47 23.98 32.57
CA ALA A 108 -34.92 23.95 32.60
C ALA A 108 -35.44 23.18 33.82
N SER A 109 -36.58 23.61 34.37
CA SER A 109 -37.39 22.81 35.29
C SER A 109 -38.76 22.54 34.67
N GLY A 110 -39.33 21.36 34.92
CA GLY A 110 -40.67 21.00 34.43
C GLY A 110 -40.82 20.91 32.91
N GLY A 111 -39.74 20.68 32.16
CA GLY A 111 -39.79 20.52 30.69
C GLY A 111 -39.73 21.82 29.87
N GLY A 112 -39.39 22.95 30.51
CA GLY A 112 -39.22 24.23 29.81
C GLY A 112 -38.20 24.15 28.66
N THR A 113 -38.47 24.85 27.55
CA THR A 113 -37.56 24.93 26.41
C THR A 113 -37.04 26.35 26.15
N LEU A 114 -35.91 26.47 25.48
CA LEU A 114 -35.40 27.71 24.91
C LEU A 114 -35.63 27.70 23.40
N THR A 115 -36.50 28.58 22.92
CA THR A 115 -36.85 28.74 21.51
C THR A 115 -36.07 29.90 20.90
N PHE A 116 -35.31 29.66 19.83
CA PHE A 116 -34.68 30.70 19.04
C PHE A 116 -35.58 31.10 17.88
N ASN A 117 -36.08 32.35 17.90
CA ASN A 117 -36.98 32.94 16.92
C ASN A 117 -36.68 34.44 16.77
N ASN A 118 -36.32 34.86 15.57
CA ASN A 118 -36.09 36.26 15.20
C ASN A 118 -36.98 36.69 14.02
N SER A 119 -38.20 36.14 13.94
CA SER A 119 -39.22 36.47 12.94
C SER A 119 -38.72 36.36 11.49
N GLY A 120 -37.89 35.36 11.19
CA GLY A 120 -37.33 35.11 9.86
C GLY A 120 -35.98 35.80 9.59
N ALA A 121 -35.48 36.65 10.48
CA ALA A 121 -34.19 37.33 10.32
C ALA A 121 -32.98 36.46 10.73
N GLY A 122 -33.21 35.28 11.29
CA GLY A 122 -32.17 34.42 11.87
C GLY A 122 -31.83 34.85 13.30
N ALA A 123 -31.73 33.88 14.19
CA ALA A 123 -31.45 34.07 15.60
C ALA A 123 -29.95 33.94 15.91
N PHE A 124 -29.53 34.48 17.05
CA PHE A 124 -28.13 34.51 17.47
C PHE A 124 -27.94 33.96 18.88
N LEU A 125 -26.88 33.18 19.07
CA LEU A 125 -26.34 32.77 20.35
C LEU A 125 -24.88 33.18 20.41
N ASN A 126 -24.56 34.16 21.23
CA ASN A 126 -23.21 34.69 21.36
C ASN A 126 -22.66 34.34 22.73
N GLU A 127 -21.59 33.55 22.76
CA GLU A 127 -20.75 33.44 23.95
C GLU A 127 -19.84 34.67 23.99
N THR A 128 -19.94 35.47 25.05
CA THR A 128 -19.14 36.69 25.21
C THR A 128 -17.84 36.42 25.96
N GLY A 129 -17.73 35.27 26.63
CA GLY A 129 -16.60 34.93 27.47
C GLY A 129 -15.82 33.69 27.09
N SER A 130 -14.76 33.38 27.84
CA SER A 130 -13.84 32.26 27.58
C SER A 130 -13.95 31.06 28.52
N VAL A 131 -14.87 31.15 29.47
CA VAL A 131 -15.20 30.10 30.43
C VAL A 131 -16.34 29.25 29.89
N THR A 132 -16.54 28.06 30.45
CA THR A 132 -17.60 27.17 30.00
C THR A 132 -18.97 27.71 30.37
N ASP A 133 -19.69 28.25 29.40
CA ASP A 133 -21.12 28.49 29.49
C ASP A 133 -21.92 27.26 29.05
N THR A 134 -23.06 26.99 29.69
CA THR A 134 -23.86 25.78 29.43
C THR A 134 -25.32 26.09 29.19
N ILE A 135 -25.89 25.52 28.14
CA ILE A 135 -27.34 25.43 27.91
C ILE A 135 -27.74 23.96 28.00
N SER A 136 -28.35 23.59 29.12
CA SER A 136 -28.86 22.23 29.37
C SER A 136 -30.36 22.09 29.12
N ALA A 137 -31.08 23.21 29.03
CA ALA A 137 -32.45 23.24 28.57
C ALA A 137 -32.57 22.72 27.12
N ALA A 138 -33.67 22.07 26.78
CA ALA A 138 -33.96 21.70 25.40
C ALA A 138 -34.10 22.97 24.53
N VAL A 139 -33.57 22.91 23.32
CA VAL A 139 -33.57 24.03 22.37
C VAL A 139 -34.53 23.74 21.21
N VAL A 140 -35.34 24.73 20.85
CA VAL A 140 -36.25 24.68 19.69
C VAL A 140 -35.84 25.76 18.70
N LEU A 141 -35.50 25.37 17.48
CA LEU A 141 -35.21 26.28 16.38
C LEU A 141 -36.51 26.64 15.65
N ALA A 142 -37.01 27.85 15.86
CA ALA A 142 -38.08 28.43 15.04
C ALA A 142 -37.51 29.28 13.89
N ASP A 143 -36.24 29.70 13.99
CA ASP A 143 -35.43 30.31 12.94
C ASP A 143 -34.06 29.63 12.83
N ASN A 144 -33.34 29.93 11.75
CA ASN A 144 -31.93 29.57 11.63
C ASN A 144 -31.15 30.18 12.80
N LEU A 145 -30.16 29.46 13.33
CA LEU A 145 -29.38 29.90 14.48
C LEU A 145 -27.93 30.09 14.09
N THR A 146 -27.37 31.25 14.41
CA THR A 146 -25.91 31.47 14.39
C THR A 146 -25.37 31.40 15.81
N ILE A 147 -24.41 30.51 16.03
CA ILE A 147 -23.68 30.35 17.29
C ILE A 147 -22.30 30.97 17.12
N ASN A 148 -21.98 31.99 17.90
CA ASN A 148 -20.67 32.64 17.93
C ASN A 148 -20.00 32.35 19.26
N ALA A 149 -19.06 31.39 19.28
CA ALA A 149 -18.27 31.08 20.47
C ALA A 149 -16.99 31.93 20.53
N ALA A 150 -16.67 32.50 21.69
CA ALA A 150 -15.51 33.37 21.87
C ALA A 150 -14.24 32.60 22.22
N GLY A 151 -13.08 33.10 21.74
CA GLY A 151 -11.71 32.71 22.16
C GLY A 151 -11.24 31.30 21.76
N VAL A 152 -9.96 31.10 21.44
CA VAL A 152 -9.41 29.74 21.24
C VAL A 152 -9.27 29.08 22.61
N GLN A 153 -10.18 28.16 22.95
CA GLN A 153 -10.26 27.63 24.30
C GLN A 153 -9.35 26.43 24.57
N ALA A 154 -8.84 26.37 25.80
CA ALA A 154 -8.16 25.20 26.34
C ALA A 154 -9.11 24.00 26.40
N ALA A 155 -8.55 22.80 26.56
CA ALA A 155 -9.31 21.58 26.46
C ALA A 155 -10.43 21.49 27.53
N GLY A 156 -11.70 21.60 27.11
CA GLY A 156 -12.90 21.43 27.94
C GLY A 156 -13.70 22.70 28.17
N SER A 157 -13.16 23.85 27.77
CA SER A 157 -13.76 25.18 27.87
C SER A 157 -14.52 25.57 26.60
N GLY A 158 -15.54 26.42 26.74
CA GLY A 158 -16.41 26.91 25.66
C GLY A 158 -17.89 26.57 25.82
N LEU A 159 -18.71 27.08 24.91
CA LEU A 159 -20.16 26.97 24.94
C LEU A 159 -20.65 25.53 24.77
N THR A 160 -21.27 24.98 25.82
CA THR A 160 -21.86 23.64 25.82
C THR A 160 -23.37 23.69 25.65
N LEU A 161 -23.88 23.04 24.60
CA LEU A 161 -25.30 22.77 24.41
C LEU A 161 -25.53 21.28 24.64
N SER A 162 -26.05 20.94 25.82
CA SER A 162 -26.30 19.55 26.23
C SER A 162 -27.76 19.13 26.12
N GLY A 163 -28.69 20.09 26.09
CA GLY A 163 -30.09 19.82 25.75
C GLY A 163 -30.26 19.38 24.29
N ILE A 164 -31.34 18.65 24.02
CA ILE A 164 -31.72 18.27 22.65
C ILE A 164 -32.08 19.54 21.87
N ILE A 165 -31.47 19.72 20.71
CA ILE A 165 -31.84 20.72 19.72
C ILE A 165 -32.80 20.10 18.71
N SER A 166 -33.98 20.70 18.61
CA SER A 166 -35.07 20.33 17.70
C SER A 166 -35.47 21.54 16.85
N GLU A 167 -36.37 21.36 15.90
CA GLU A 167 -36.85 22.45 15.03
C GLU A 167 -38.37 22.48 14.91
N THR A 168 -38.91 23.65 14.56
CA THR A 168 -40.32 23.87 14.21
C THR A 168 -40.43 24.75 12.97
N GLY A 169 -41.56 24.66 12.27
CA GLY A 169 -41.80 25.45 11.06
C GLY A 169 -40.89 25.07 9.88
N GLY A 170 -40.51 23.80 9.77
CA GLY A 170 -39.64 23.27 8.71
C GLY A 170 -38.15 23.27 9.06
N ALA A 171 -37.32 22.81 8.12
CA ALA A 171 -35.88 22.67 8.29
C ALA A 171 -35.20 23.98 8.72
N LYS A 172 -34.33 23.91 9.74
CA LYS A 172 -33.53 25.04 10.23
C LYS A 172 -32.05 24.71 10.24
N VAL A 173 -31.24 25.70 9.88
CA VAL A 173 -29.79 25.60 9.80
C VAL A 173 -29.17 26.14 11.08
N ILE A 174 -28.16 25.43 11.61
CA ILE A 174 -27.26 25.97 12.62
C ILE A 174 -25.95 26.38 11.94
N THR A 175 -25.54 27.63 12.10
CA THR A 175 -24.23 28.13 11.69
C THR A 175 -23.35 28.27 12.92
N VAL A 176 -22.27 27.51 12.98
CA VAL A 176 -21.22 27.62 14.00
C VAL A 176 -20.13 28.54 13.48
N GLY A 177 -19.93 29.65 14.16
CA GLY A 177 -18.92 30.67 13.91
C GLY A 177 -18.16 31.04 15.18
N GLY A 178 -17.30 32.05 15.05
CA GLY A 178 -16.35 32.44 16.09
C GLY A 178 -15.12 31.53 16.12
N THR A 179 -14.10 31.93 16.89
CA THR A 179 -12.84 31.20 16.99
C THR A 179 -12.86 30.12 18.08
N GLY A 180 -13.91 30.09 18.90
CA GLY A 180 -14.01 29.23 20.07
C GLY A 180 -14.63 27.87 19.87
N ALA A 181 -14.86 27.21 20.99
CA ALA A 181 -15.32 25.84 21.06
C ALA A 181 -16.82 25.76 21.33
N VAL A 182 -17.57 25.11 20.43
CA VAL A 182 -18.97 24.74 20.65
C VAL A 182 -19.04 23.24 20.90
N ASN A 183 -19.67 22.85 22.01
CA ASN A 183 -19.86 21.45 22.37
C ASN A 183 -21.33 21.05 22.24
N LEU A 184 -21.62 20.18 21.28
CA LEU A 184 -22.96 19.64 21.04
C LEU A 184 -23.01 18.19 21.54
N SER A 185 -23.69 17.96 22.67
CA SER A 185 -23.80 16.62 23.26
C SER A 185 -25.20 16.01 23.24
N GLY A 186 -26.22 16.79 22.88
CA GLY A 186 -27.57 16.30 22.67
C GLY A 186 -27.69 15.36 21.47
N ALA A 187 -28.64 14.42 21.52
CA ALA A 187 -29.08 13.66 20.34
C ALA A 187 -30.06 14.53 19.54
N ASN A 188 -29.51 15.38 18.69
CA ASN A 188 -30.26 16.45 18.05
C ASN A 188 -31.09 15.94 16.86
N THR A 189 -32.23 16.58 16.58
CA THR A 189 -33.23 16.11 15.60
C THR A 189 -33.54 17.11 14.48
N TYR A 190 -32.90 18.28 14.47
CA TYR A 190 -33.05 19.25 13.39
C TYR A 190 -32.53 18.69 12.05
N SER A 191 -33.17 19.08 10.95
CA SER A 191 -32.93 18.49 9.63
C SER A 191 -32.36 19.47 8.60
N GLY A 192 -32.34 20.79 8.90
CA GLY A 192 -31.78 21.78 7.97
C GLY A 192 -30.25 21.74 7.82
N GLY A 193 -29.55 21.07 8.75
CA GLY A 193 -28.11 20.86 8.69
C GLY A 193 -27.29 21.89 9.45
N THR A 194 -25.97 21.76 9.34
CA THR A 194 -25.01 22.53 10.12
C THR A 194 -23.93 23.14 9.22
N ILE A 195 -23.66 24.42 9.37
CA ILE A 195 -22.55 25.11 8.69
C ILE A 195 -21.46 25.37 9.72
N LEU A 196 -20.26 24.81 9.54
CA LEU A 196 -19.08 25.13 10.34
C LEU A 196 -18.22 26.13 9.59
N ASN A 197 -18.18 27.39 10.04
CA ASN A 197 -17.38 28.44 9.40
C ASN A 197 -15.97 28.54 9.98
N SER A 198 -15.82 28.35 11.30
CA SER A 198 -14.55 28.49 12.01
C SER A 198 -14.62 27.85 13.39
N GLY A 199 -13.50 27.88 14.13
CA GLY A 199 -13.45 27.42 15.52
C GLY A 199 -13.45 25.90 15.67
N GLN A 200 -13.83 25.44 16.85
CA GLN A 200 -13.81 24.03 17.24
C GLN A 200 -15.23 23.53 17.50
N LEU A 201 -15.63 22.44 16.85
CA LEU A 201 -16.93 21.79 17.06
C LEU A 201 -16.72 20.44 17.73
N HIS A 202 -17.03 20.37 19.02
CA HIS A 202 -16.96 19.14 19.80
C HIS A 202 -18.21 18.30 19.62
N ILE A 203 -18.00 17.04 19.24
CA ILE A 203 -19.06 16.07 18.96
C ILE A 203 -19.24 15.17 20.19
N GLY A 204 -20.27 15.47 20.98
CA GLY A 204 -20.62 14.70 22.18
C GLY A 204 -21.52 13.50 21.91
N ASN A 205 -22.22 13.45 20.77
CA ASN A 205 -23.16 12.40 20.37
C ASN A 205 -23.08 12.14 18.85
N ASN A 206 -23.40 10.92 18.40
CA ASN A 206 -23.42 10.58 16.96
C ASN A 206 -24.46 11.39 16.16
N SER A 207 -25.56 11.80 16.80
CA SER A 207 -26.59 12.68 16.20
C SER A 207 -26.45 14.15 16.62
N ALA A 208 -25.28 14.57 17.11
CA ALA A 208 -25.08 15.95 17.59
C ALA A 208 -25.31 17.01 16.50
N LEU A 209 -25.14 16.65 15.22
CA LEU A 209 -25.30 17.58 14.09
C LEU A 209 -26.67 17.47 13.39
N GLY A 210 -27.64 16.81 14.03
CA GLY A 210 -28.94 16.54 13.41
C GLY A 210 -28.81 15.58 12.23
N THR A 211 -29.77 15.62 11.31
CA THR A 211 -29.83 14.70 10.15
C THR A 211 -29.48 15.36 8.81
N GLY A 212 -29.40 16.69 8.78
CA GLY A 212 -29.12 17.47 7.58
C GLY A 212 -27.67 17.38 7.10
N THR A 213 -27.39 18.01 5.95
CA THR A 213 -26.02 18.12 5.42
C THR A 213 -25.17 19.02 6.30
N VAL A 214 -23.90 18.65 6.51
CA VAL A 214 -22.92 19.51 7.18
C VAL A 214 -22.07 20.21 6.12
N THR A 215 -22.05 21.53 6.10
CA THR A 215 -21.16 22.33 5.25
C THR A 215 -19.97 22.81 6.05
N VAL A 216 -18.75 22.56 5.57
CA VAL A 216 -17.50 22.87 6.28
C VAL A 216 -16.76 23.97 5.52
N ASN A 217 -16.86 25.20 6.00
CA ASN A 217 -16.13 26.37 5.47
C ASN A 217 -14.87 26.71 6.28
N GLY A 218 -14.51 25.85 7.24
CA GLY A 218 -13.30 25.97 8.07
C GLY A 218 -13.43 25.20 9.38
N GLY A 219 -12.47 25.37 10.29
CA GLY A 219 -12.55 24.90 11.66
C GLY A 219 -12.14 23.44 11.89
N ALA A 220 -12.51 22.90 13.05
CA ALA A 220 -12.11 21.59 13.53
C ALA A 220 -13.29 20.77 14.06
N PHE A 221 -13.32 19.46 13.77
CA PHE A 221 -14.17 18.49 14.47
C PHE A 221 -13.40 17.79 15.58
N LEU A 222 -13.96 17.71 16.79
CA LEU A 222 -13.31 17.07 17.93
C LEU A 222 -14.23 16.05 18.64
N PRO A 223 -13.92 14.74 18.60
CA PRO A 223 -14.60 13.75 19.42
C PRO A 223 -14.02 13.78 20.85
N ARG A 224 -14.80 14.26 21.82
CA ARG A 224 -14.26 14.63 23.13
C ARG A 224 -13.99 13.44 24.07
N THR A 225 -14.97 12.58 24.29
CA THR A 225 -14.94 11.58 25.38
C THR A 225 -14.98 10.13 24.91
N ALA A 226 -15.23 9.90 23.63
CA ALA A 226 -15.32 8.59 23.00
C ALA A 226 -15.29 8.74 21.47
N PRO A 227 -15.02 7.66 20.72
CA PRO A 227 -15.22 7.63 19.28
C PRO A 227 -16.62 8.10 18.86
N ARG A 228 -16.71 8.75 17.70
CA ARG A 228 -17.97 9.30 17.16
C ARG A 228 -18.13 8.94 15.70
N THR A 229 -19.36 8.59 15.33
CA THR A 229 -19.75 8.39 13.93
C THR A 229 -20.74 9.46 13.51
N LEU A 230 -20.40 10.24 12.49
CA LEU A 230 -21.29 11.21 11.85
C LEU A 230 -21.83 10.61 10.55
N ALA A 231 -23.15 10.39 10.51
CA ALA A 231 -23.86 9.87 9.34
C ALA A 231 -24.24 10.96 8.33
N ASN A 232 -24.08 12.23 8.69
CA ASN A 232 -24.40 13.37 7.84
C ASN A 232 -23.57 13.35 6.55
N ALA A 233 -24.20 13.72 5.43
CA ALA A 233 -23.44 14.10 4.24
C ALA A 233 -22.61 15.36 4.55
N ILE A 234 -21.37 15.41 4.08
CA ILE A 234 -20.44 16.52 4.30
C ILE A 234 -20.16 17.21 2.96
N LEU A 235 -20.37 18.53 2.90
CA LEU A 235 -19.93 19.39 1.81
C LEU A 235 -18.74 20.22 2.29
N VAL A 236 -17.57 20.05 1.66
CA VAL A 236 -16.34 20.76 2.04
C VAL A 236 -16.20 22.03 1.21
N GLY A 237 -16.39 23.16 1.89
CA GLY A 237 -16.26 24.53 1.38
C GLY A 237 -14.88 25.17 1.64
N ALA A 238 -14.14 24.71 2.65
CA ALA A 238 -12.75 25.07 2.96
C ALA A 238 -11.98 23.92 3.61
N ASP A 239 -10.68 24.11 3.78
CA ASP A 239 -9.82 23.19 4.52
C ASP A 239 -10.26 23.13 5.99
N PHE A 240 -10.12 21.96 6.62
CA PHE A 240 -10.54 21.73 8.00
C PHE A 240 -9.65 20.71 8.71
N SER A 241 -9.82 20.61 10.03
CA SER A 241 -9.11 19.60 10.84
C SER A 241 -10.04 18.64 11.55
N VAL A 242 -9.48 17.47 11.87
CA VAL A 242 -10.11 16.42 12.67
C VAL A 242 -9.17 16.13 13.83
N GLY A 243 -9.70 16.21 15.04
CA GLY A 243 -8.92 16.12 16.28
C GLY A 243 -8.10 17.37 16.57
N ALA A 244 -7.49 17.35 17.76
CA ALA A 244 -6.48 18.32 18.20
C ALA A 244 -5.62 17.67 19.30
N THR A 245 -4.49 18.30 19.68
CA THR A 245 -3.65 17.81 20.78
C THR A 245 -4.48 17.67 22.07
N GLY A 246 -4.44 16.48 22.68
CA GLY A 246 -5.25 16.16 23.87
C GLY A 246 -6.68 15.67 23.58
N TYR A 247 -7.08 15.61 22.30
CA TYR A 247 -8.39 15.15 21.84
C TYR A 247 -8.26 14.11 20.73
N ASN A 248 -7.78 12.94 21.14
CA ASN A 248 -7.42 11.81 20.30
C ASN A 248 -8.49 10.72 20.36
N ASN A 249 -9.76 11.01 20.06
CA ASN A 249 -10.73 9.93 19.80
C ASN A 249 -10.95 9.80 18.29
N GLU A 250 -11.42 8.63 17.84
CA GLU A 250 -11.74 8.41 16.44
C GLU A 250 -12.97 9.23 16.01
N MET A 251 -12.85 9.94 14.89
CA MET A 251 -14.00 10.39 14.11
C MET A 251 -14.21 9.45 12.93
N ASN A 252 -15.42 8.92 12.80
CA ASN A 252 -15.88 8.21 11.61
C ASN A 252 -16.90 9.05 10.84
N PHE A 253 -16.56 9.46 9.62
CA PHE A 253 -17.47 10.10 8.68
C PHE A 253 -18.08 9.02 7.77
N SER A 254 -19.30 8.58 8.09
CA SER A 254 -19.99 7.51 7.34
C SER A 254 -20.92 8.02 6.24
N GLY A 255 -21.35 9.28 6.32
CA GLY A 255 -22.01 9.95 5.20
C GLY A 255 -21.05 10.32 4.07
N ALA A 256 -21.60 10.54 2.87
CA ALA A 256 -20.79 10.94 1.71
C ALA A 256 -20.07 12.28 1.95
N VAL A 257 -18.84 12.40 1.47
CA VAL A 257 -18.02 13.61 1.58
C VAL A 257 -17.74 14.17 0.19
N ASN A 258 -18.16 15.41 -0.06
CA ASN A 258 -17.95 16.10 -1.32
C ASN A 258 -16.89 17.20 -1.13
N LEU A 259 -15.73 17.10 -1.80
CA LEU A 259 -14.64 18.08 -1.64
C LEU A 259 -14.89 19.40 -2.37
N GLY A 260 -16.01 19.55 -3.08
CA GLY A 260 -16.40 20.79 -3.73
C GLY A 260 -15.66 21.07 -5.05
N GLY A 261 -15.07 20.05 -5.67
CA GLY A 261 -14.45 20.16 -7.01
C GLY A 261 -13.04 20.75 -7.04
N VAL A 262 -12.46 21.08 -5.89
CA VAL A 262 -11.08 21.58 -5.74
C VAL A 262 -10.27 20.66 -4.82
N ALA A 263 -8.96 20.86 -4.76
CA ALA A 263 -8.14 20.19 -3.76
C ALA A 263 -8.46 20.72 -2.35
N ARG A 264 -8.66 19.83 -1.37
CA ARG A 264 -8.96 20.19 0.03
C ARG A 264 -7.95 19.60 0.99
N THR A 265 -7.50 20.40 1.94
CA THR A 265 -6.68 19.93 3.06
C THR A 265 -7.57 19.46 4.20
N ILE A 266 -7.38 18.19 4.58
CA ILE A 266 -7.94 17.61 5.80
C ILE A 266 -6.78 17.29 6.72
N THR A 267 -6.67 18.05 7.80
CA THR A 267 -5.62 17.87 8.80
C THR A 267 -6.10 16.91 9.88
N VAL A 268 -5.56 15.70 9.93
CA VAL A 268 -5.83 14.76 11.03
C VAL A 268 -4.73 14.91 12.07
N ALA A 269 -5.07 15.52 13.20
CA ALA A 269 -4.15 15.71 14.31
C ALA A 269 -4.08 14.44 15.18
N ASP A 270 -2.87 13.98 15.48
CA ASP A 270 -2.66 12.96 16.51
C ASP A 270 -1.24 13.07 17.08
N THR A 271 -1.12 12.90 18.40
CA THR A 271 0.17 12.87 19.12
C THR A 271 0.36 11.55 19.87
N THR A 272 -0.55 10.59 19.72
CA THR A 272 -0.54 9.26 20.33
C THR A 272 -0.64 8.18 19.24
N ILE A 273 -0.42 6.90 19.58
CA ILE A 273 -0.27 5.81 18.60
C ILE A 273 -1.61 5.23 18.08
N ASP A 274 -2.75 5.76 18.51
CA ASP A 274 -4.09 5.53 17.93
C ASP A 274 -5.05 6.44 18.70
N PRO A 275 -6.06 7.08 18.06
CA PRO A 275 -6.93 6.41 17.11
C PRO A 275 -7.03 7.03 15.70
N ASP A 276 -7.11 6.14 14.72
CA ASP A 276 -7.51 6.39 13.33
C ASP A 276 -8.72 7.34 13.21
N SER A 277 -8.70 8.27 12.24
CA SER A 277 -9.93 8.94 11.78
C SER A 277 -10.39 8.31 10.47
N THR A 278 -11.57 7.71 10.49
CA THR A 278 -12.12 6.93 9.39
C THR A 278 -13.09 7.75 8.54
N PHE A 279 -12.95 7.62 7.23
CA PHE A 279 -13.89 8.10 6.22
C PHE A 279 -14.45 6.86 5.53
N SER A 280 -15.60 6.39 6.02
CA SER A 280 -16.28 5.21 5.50
C SER A 280 -17.30 5.54 4.41
N GLY A 281 -17.81 6.77 4.40
CA GLY A 281 -18.56 7.31 3.27
C GLY A 281 -17.66 7.58 2.05
N VAL A 282 -18.27 7.65 0.87
CA VAL A 282 -17.57 7.95 -0.39
C VAL A 282 -17.06 9.39 -0.38
N ILE A 283 -15.75 9.59 -0.57
CA ILE A 283 -15.18 10.90 -0.90
C ILE A 283 -15.28 11.12 -2.41
N SER A 284 -15.81 12.28 -2.82
CA SER A 284 -16.12 12.62 -4.22
C SER A 284 -15.70 14.05 -4.58
N ASN A 285 -15.45 14.26 -5.88
CA ASN A 285 -15.09 15.54 -6.53
C ASN A 285 -13.76 16.14 -6.03
N GLY A 286 -13.00 16.82 -6.89
CA GLY A 286 -11.76 17.49 -6.46
C GLY A 286 -10.59 16.56 -6.13
N GLY A 287 -9.69 17.02 -5.25
CA GLY A 287 -8.48 16.30 -4.81
C GLY A 287 -8.28 16.37 -3.29
N LEU A 288 -7.46 15.47 -2.73
CA LEU A 288 -7.32 15.30 -1.29
C LEU A 288 -5.89 15.61 -0.82
N THR A 289 -5.75 16.56 0.10
CA THR A 289 -4.51 16.76 0.86
C THR A 289 -4.70 16.25 2.29
N LYS A 290 -4.12 15.09 2.60
CA LYS A 290 -3.99 14.59 3.97
C LYS A 290 -2.82 15.30 4.66
N ALA A 291 -3.13 16.09 5.69
CA ALA A 291 -2.16 16.77 6.54
C ALA A 291 -2.24 16.28 8.00
N GLY A 292 -1.30 16.74 8.83
CA GLY A 292 -1.19 16.35 10.23
C GLY A 292 -0.55 14.97 10.43
N SER A 293 -0.02 14.74 11.62
CA SER A 293 0.71 13.52 12.02
C SER A 293 -0.17 12.28 12.17
N GLY A 294 -1.49 12.45 12.33
CA GLY A 294 -2.41 11.34 12.57
C GLY A 294 -2.68 10.48 11.35
N ARG A 295 -3.42 9.40 11.57
CA ARG A 295 -3.80 8.45 10.53
C ARG A 295 -5.21 8.71 10.02
N MET A 296 -5.34 8.79 8.69
CA MET A 296 -6.62 8.87 7.99
C MET A 296 -6.90 7.54 7.31
N VAL A 297 -8.05 6.93 7.57
CA VAL A 297 -8.48 5.68 6.93
C VAL A 297 -9.58 5.99 5.93
N LEU A 298 -9.34 5.65 4.67
CA LEU A 298 -10.34 5.68 3.59
C LEU A 298 -10.86 4.26 3.39
N SER A 299 -12.07 3.97 3.87
CA SER A 299 -12.66 2.63 3.77
C SER A 299 -13.82 2.54 2.77
N GLY A 300 -14.33 3.67 2.30
CA GLY A 300 -15.28 3.75 1.19
C GLY A 300 -14.61 3.62 -0.19
N VAL A 301 -15.41 3.31 -1.22
CA VAL A 301 -15.00 3.35 -2.64
C VAL A 301 -15.02 4.81 -3.10
N ASN A 302 -13.89 5.50 -3.00
CA ASN A 302 -13.81 6.93 -3.28
C ASN A 302 -13.79 7.20 -4.79
N THR A 303 -14.50 8.24 -5.21
CA THR A 303 -14.71 8.59 -6.63
C THR A 303 -14.05 9.90 -7.04
N TYR A 304 -13.39 10.61 -6.11
CA TYR A 304 -12.58 11.77 -6.48
C TYR A 304 -11.43 11.35 -7.43
N ALA A 305 -11.13 12.23 -8.39
CA ALA A 305 -10.17 11.96 -9.46
C ALA A 305 -8.98 12.93 -9.48
N GLY A 306 -9.07 14.06 -8.76
CA GLY A 306 -7.96 14.99 -8.60
C GLY A 306 -6.87 14.41 -7.70
N ASP A 307 -5.70 15.05 -7.72
CA ASP A 307 -4.48 14.58 -7.06
C ASP A 307 -4.64 14.35 -5.55
N THR A 308 -3.82 13.44 -5.03
CA THR A 308 -3.70 13.17 -3.59
C THR A 308 -2.36 13.65 -3.08
N THR A 309 -2.33 14.42 -2.00
CA THR A 309 -1.11 14.80 -1.29
C THR A 309 -1.15 14.26 0.13
N VAL A 310 -0.14 13.48 0.53
CA VAL A 310 0.08 13.04 1.91
C VAL A 310 1.24 13.85 2.47
N SER A 311 0.93 14.95 3.14
CA SER A 311 1.93 15.89 3.67
C SER A 311 2.65 15.33 4.91
N ALA A 312 1.95 14.58 5.75
CA ALA A 312 2.47 13.95 6.96
C ALA A 312 1.53 12.82 7.44
N GLY A 313 2.01 12.05 8.41
CA GLY A 313 1.26 10.96 9.03
C GLY A 313 1.02 9.79 8.08
N ILE A 314 -0.11 9.10 8.27
CA ILE A 314 -0.47 7.89 7.52
C ILE A 314 -1.78 8.12 6.76
N LEU A 315 -1.78 7.81 5.47
CA LEU A 315 -3.01 7.60 4.68
C LEU A 315 -3.20 6.09 4.47
N THR A 316 -4.25 5.53 5.05
CA THR A 316 -4.61 4.13 4.91
C THR A 316 -5.79 3.99 3.96
N ILE A 317 -5.65 3.21 2.89
CA ILE A 317 -6.78 2.71 2.11
C ILE A 317 -7.15 1.35 2.72
N GLY A 318 -8.25 1.28 3.47
CA GLY A 318 -8.61 0.12 4.30
C GLY A 318 -9.95 -0.51 3.91
N GLY A 319 -10.35 -1.59 4.59
CA GLY A 319 -11.64 -2.25 4.34
C GLY A 319 -11.79 -2.69 2.88
N ALA A 320 -12.89 -2.30 2.22
CA ALA A 320 -13.09 -2.47 0.78
C ALA A 320 -12.77 -1.19 -0.01
N GLY A 321 -12.07 -0.23 0.62
CA GLY A 321 -11.85 1.10 0.08
C GLY A 321 -10.98 1.11 -1.17
N GLN A 322 -11.23 2.07 -2.04
CA GLN A 322 -10.49 2.29 -3.28
C GLN A 322 -10.38 3.79 -3.55
N LEU A 323 -9.42 4.18 -4.39
CA LEU A 323 -9.31 5.52 -4.98
C LEU A 323 -9.71 5.46 -6.45
N GLY A 324 -10.38 6.51 -6.96
CA GLY A 324 -10.82 6.57 -8.35
C GLY A 324 -11.65 5.37 -8.79
N SER A 325 -12.49 4.81 -7.90
CA SER A 325 -13.24 3.57 -8.15
C SER A 325 -12.37 2.38 -8.57
N GLY A 326 -11.15 2.31 -8.05
CA GLY A 326 -10.19 1.23 -8.31
C GLY A 326 -9.20 1.54 -9.43
N ASN A 327 -9.42 2.58 -10.24
CA ASN A 327 -8.50 3.04 -11.28
C ASN A 327 -8.19 4.52 -11.05
N TYR A 328 -7.08 4.81 -10.38
CA TYR A 328 -6.74 6.16 -9.96
C TYR A 328 -5.58 6.72 -10.79
N ALA A 329 -5.90 7.74 -11.60
CA ALA A 329 -4.98 8.42 -12.50
C ALA A 329 -4.40 9.73 -11.92
N GLY A 330 -4.92 10.21 -10.79
CA GLY A 330 -4.38 11.37 -10.09
C GLY A 330 -2.96 11.11 -9.60
N ASN A 331 -2.13 12.15 -9.60
CA ASN A 331 -0.79 12.05 -9.02
C ASN A 331 -0.88 11.93 -7.50
N ILE A 332 0.13 11.30 -6.91
CA ILE A 332 0.25 11.14 -5.47
C ILE A 332 1.57 11.76 -5.00
N SER A 333 1.49 12.89 -4.30
CA SER A 333 2.65 13.49 -3.62
C SER A 333 2.72 12.96 -2.18
N ASN A 334 3.68 12.07 -1.89
CA ASN A 334 3.77 11.37 -0.61
C ASN A 334 5.02 11.78 0.17
N SER A 335 4.84 12.57 1.23
CA SER A 335 5.89 12.90 2.21
C SER A 335 5.70 12.16 3.55
N GLY A 336 4.59 11.43 3.72
CA GLY A 336 4.28 10.62 4.90
C GLY A 336 4.37 9.13 4.60
N SER A 337 3.30 8.40 4.92
CA SER A 337 3.18 6.97 4.63
C SER A 337 1.84 6.67 3.98
N ILE A 338 1.85 5.88 2.90
CA ILE A 338 0.65 5.31 2.30
C ILE A 338 0.60 3.84 2.66
N GLN A 339 -0.51 3.41 3.26
CA GLN A 339 -0.78 2.02 3.60
C GLN A 339 -1.96 1.50 2.78
N PHE A 340 -1.71 0.53 1.90
CA PHE A 340 -2.75 -0.19 1.20
C PHE A 340 -3.13 -1.44 1.98
N ASN A 341 -4.26 -1.36 2.66
CA ASN A 341 -4.85 -2.40 3.51
C ASN A 341 -6.19 -2.91 2.96
N SER A 342 -6.60 -2.41 1.79
CA SER A 342 -7.87 -2.77 1.16
C SER A 342 -7.88 -4.23 0.73
N SER A 343 -9.05 -4.84 0.82
CA SER A 343 -9.34 -6.16 0.26
C SER A 343 -9.60 -6.14 -1.25
N ALA A 344 -9.83 -4.95 -1.83
CA ALA A 344 -10.09 -4.77 -3.26
C ALA A 344 -8.81 -4.55 -4.06
N ASN A 345 -8.85 -4.84 -5.36
CA ASN A 345 -7.78 -4.47 -6.28
C ASN A 345 -7.76 -2.95 -6.51
N GLN A 346 -6.58 -2.41 -6.79
CA GLN A 346 -6.39 -1.00 -7.10
C GLN A 346 -5.33 -0.85 -8.18
N VAL A 347 -5.55 0.07 -9.09
CA VAL A 347 -4.56 0.56 -10.06
C VAL A 347 -4.21 1.99 -9.74
N PHE A 348 -2.92 2.28 -9.58
CA PHE A 348 -2.35 3.62 -9.55
C PHE A 348 -1.57 3.84 -10.86
N SER A 349 -2.14 4.67 -11.74
CA SER A 349 -1.54 5.02 -13.02
C SER A 349 -0.91 6.42 -13.04
N GLY A 350 -1.30 7.29 -12.12
CA GLY A 350 -0.61 8.55 -11.87
C GLY A 350 0.78 8.35 -11.24
N VAL A 351 1.59 9.42 -11.22
CA VAL A 351 2.94 9.39 -10.65
C VAL A 351 2.86 9.52 -9.13
N ILE A 352 3.51 8.59 -8.43
CA ILE A 352 3.80 8.68 -7.00
C ILE A 352 5.18 9.32 -6.83
N SER A 353 5.25 10.40 -6.05
CA SER A 353 6.46 11.20 -5.80
C SER A 353 6.64 11.49 -4.30
N GLY A 354 7.77 12.12 -3.93
CA GLY A 354 8.08 12.50 -2.54
C GLY A 354 8.93 11.49 -1.77
N SER A 355 9.21 11.76 -0.49
CA SER A 355 10.11 10.96 0.34
C SER A 355 9.44 9.84 1.13
N GLY A 356 8.10 9.78 1.08
CA GLY A 356 7.30 8.89 1.90
C GLY A 356 7.35 7.42 1.48
N THR A 357 6.90 6.54 2.39
CA THR A 357 6.89 5.08 2.17
C THR A 357 5.59 4.62 1.51
N LEU A 358 5.65 3.53 0.74
CA LEU A 358 4.49 2.79 0.26
C LEU A 358 4.46 1.40 0.90
N THR A 359 3.41 1.08 1.65
CA THR A 359 3.27 -0.19 2.37
C THR A 359 2.00 -0.93 1.95
N LYS A 360 2.11 -2.24 1.71
CA LYS A 360 1.00 -3.16 1.46
C LYS A 360 0.92 -4.15 2.64
N ASN A 361 -0.14 -4.08 3.46
CA ASN A 361 -0.22 -4.88 4.71
C ASN A 361 -1.14 -6.11 4.64
N THR A 362 -2.34 -5.96 4.10
CA THR A 362 -3.41 -6.96 4.25
C THR A 362 -4.09 -7.30 2.92
N SER A 363 -4.82 -8.42 2.93
CA SER A 363 -5.47 -9.08 1.80
C SER A 363 -4.51 -9.82 0.86
N ALA A 364 -4.36 -11.12 1.13
CA ALA A 364 -3.58 -12.06 0.33
C ALA A 364 -4.07 -12.19 -1.12
N THR A 365 -5.31 -11.79 -1.41
CA THR A 365 -5.93 -11.89 -2.73
C THR A 365 -5.91 -10.58 -3.53
N SER A 366 -5.77 -9.44 -2.85
CA SER A 366 -5.76 -8.14 -3.53
C SER A 366 -4.42 -7.86 -4.23
N VAL A 367 -4.52 -7.16 -5.36
CA VAL A 367 -3.38 -6.68 -6.14
C VAL A 367 -3.39 -5.15 -6.16
N LEU A 368 -2.28 -4.55 -5.73
CA LEU A 368 -1.98 -3.13 -5.97
C LEU A 368 -1.12 -3.02 -7.24
N SER A 369 -1.69 -2.49 -8.32
CA SER A 369 -1.00 -2.31 -9.60
C SER A 369 -0.41 -0.91 -9.71
N LEU A 370 0.91 -0.82 -9.92
CA LEU A 370 1.63 0.43 -10.15
C LEU A 370 2.07 0.46 -11.62
N THR A 371 1.48 1.37 -12.40
CA THR A 371 1.74 1.47 -13.84
C THR A 371 2.43 2.78 -14.23
N GLY A 372 2.44 3.77 -13.33
CA GLY A 372 3.12 5.06 -13.53
C GLY A 372 4.64 5.01 -13.36
N ALA A 373 5.32 5.99 -13.94
CA ALA A 373 6.76 6.24 -13.78
C ALA A 373 7.02 6.96 -12.45
N ASN A 374 7.06 6.20 -11.35
CA ASN A 374 7.14 6.76 -10.01
C ASN A 374 8.54 7.30 -9.65
N THR A 375 8.58 8.35 -8.83
CA THR A 375 9.82 9.06 -8.44
C THR A 375 9.99 9.19 -6.92
N PHE A 376 9.16 8.50 -6.12
CA PHE A 376 9.29 8.54 -4.67
C PHE A 376 10.57 7.85 -4.20
N SER A 377 11.19 8.37 -3.14
CA SER A 377 12.47 7.86 -2.63
C SER A 377 12.34 6.99 -1.39
N GLY A 378 11.17 6.97 -0.75
CA GLY A 378 10.91 6.10 0.38
C GLY A 378 10.80 4.63 -0.03
N ASN A 379 10.94 3.74 0.95
CA ASN A 379 10.90 2.31 0.69
C ASN A 379 9.51 1.84 0.26
N THR A 380 9.49 0.81 -0.59
CA THR A 380 8.29 0.01 -0.84
C THR A 380 8.32 -1.21 0.08
N VAL A 381 7.23 -1.48 0.79
CA VAL A 381 7.12 -2.59 1.74
C VAL A 381 5.89 -3.43 1.39
N ILE A 382 6.09 -4.73 1.17
CA ILE A 382 5.02 -5.72 1.03
C ILE A 382 5.09 -6.61 2.25
N ASN A 383 4.24 -6.38 3.25
CA ASN A 383 4.23 -7.17 4.47
C ASN A 383 3.61 -8.56 4.24
N ALA A 384 3.94 -9.51 5.10
CA ALA A 384 3.35 -10.84 5.07
C ALA A 384 1.81 -10.77 5.13
N GLY A 385 1.12 -11.39 4.16
CA GLY A 385 -0.34 -11.32 4.03
C GLY A 385 -0.84 -10.15 3.21
N GLY A 386 0.08 -9.34 2.67
CA GLY A 386 -0.19 -8.22 1.79
C GLY A 386 -0.59 -8.60 0.36
N GLY A 387 -0.60 -9.87 -0.05
CA GLY A 387 -0.97 -10.25 -1.42
C GLY A 387 0.11 -9.85 -2.42
N ALA A 388 -0.25 -9.08 -3.46
CA ALA A 388 0.70 -8.70 -4.51
C ALA A 388 0.78 -7.18 -4.76
N ILE A 389 1.97 -6.72 -5.08
CA ILE A 389 2.17 -5.50 -5.89
C ILE A 389 2.51 -5.95 -7.30
N ALA A 390 1.78 -5.47 -8.30
CA ALA A 390 2.05 -5.72 -9.71
C ALA A 390 2.62 -4.47 -10.38
N ILE A 391 3.70 -4.62 -11.14
CA ILE A 391 4.36 -3.53 -11.84
C ILE A 391 4.47 -3.82 -13.33
N SER A 392 4.36 -2.74 -14.11
CA SER A 392 4.45 -2.75 -15.57
C SER A 392 5.29 -1.60 -16.13
N HIS A 393 6.00 -0.87 -15.24
CA HIS A 393 6.92 0.19 -15.59
C HIS A 393 8.21 0.06 -14.77
N GLY A 394 9.38 0.35 -15.37
CA GLY A 394 10.69 0.11 -14.73
C GLY A 394 10.93 0.90 -13.45
N SER A 395 10.41 2.14 -13.38
CA SER A 395 10.48 3.00 -12.19
C SER A 395 9.24 2.92 -11.29
N ALA A 396 8.35 1.94 -11.47
CA ALA A 396 7.09 1.85 -10.71
C ALA A 396 7.28 1.76 -9.19
N LEU A 397 8.43 1.32 -8.70
CA LEU A 397 8.74 1.17 -7.27
C LEU A 397 9.50 2.37 -6.68
N GLY A 398 9.67 3.47 -7.44
CA GLY A 398 10.47 4.61 -7.02
C GLY A 398 11.96 4.26 -6.94
N THR A 399 12.72 4.95 -6.07
CA THR A 399 14.17 4.73 -5.92
C THR A 399 14.57 4.05 -4.61
N GLY A 400 13.61 3.85 -3.68
CA GLY A 400 13.87 3.24 -2.38
C GLY A 400 14.13 1.73 -2.44
N ILE A 401 14.46 1.14 -1.30
CA ILE A 401 14.59 -0.32 -1.17
C ILE A 401 13.21 -0.97 -1.19
N VAL A 402 13.11 -2.14 -1.84
CA VAL A 402 11.88 -2.95 -1.87
C VAL A 402 12.01 -4.07 -0.85
N ASN A 403 11.13 -4.08 0.15
CA ASN A 403 11.10 -5.06 1.22
C ASN A 403 9.89 -5.98 1.05
N ILE A 404 10.10 -7.30 0.91
CA ILE A 404 9.03 -8.26 0.61
C ILE A 404 8.97 -9.36 1.66
N GLY A 405 7.81 -9.47 2.32
CA GLY A 405 7.49 -10.45 3.34
C GLY A 405 8.03 -10.12 4.73
N ALA A 406 8.27 -8.84 5.06
CA ALA A 406 8.70 -8.46 6.40
C ALA A 406 7.68 -8.97 7.45
N ASN A 407 8.20 -9.65 8.49
CA ASN A 407 7.52 -10.43 9.54
C ASN A 407 7.28 -11.94 9.20
N PRO A 408 8.09 -12.87 9.74
CA PRO A 408 7.96 -14.31 9.48
C PRO A 408 6.73 -14.92 10.16
N GLY A 409 5.61 -15.00 9.44
CA GLY A 409 4.46 -15.86 9.74
C GLY A 409 4.42 -17.07 8.79
N THR A 410 3.79 -18.17 9.22
CA THR A 410 3.98 -19.51 8.63
C THR A 410 3.43 -19.74 7.22
N ASP A 411 2.53 -18.90 6.70
CA ASP A 411 2.19 -18.93 5.27
C ASP A 411 1.36 -17.70 4.88
N SER A 412 1.99 -16.65 4.38
CA SER A 412 1.24 -15.47 3.93
C SER A 412 1.84 -14.86 2.66
N VAL A 413 0.98 -14.73 1.65
CA VAL A 413 1.31 -14.20 0.33
C VAL A 413 1.80 -12.76 0.47
N ALA A 414 3.02 -12.52 -0.01
CA ALA A 414 3.61 -11.20 -0.20
C ALA A 414 4.55 -11.34 -1.39
N LYS A 415 4.15 -10.81 -2.55
CA LYS A 415 4.90 -10.96 -3.79
C LYS A 415 4.95 -9.69 -4.63
N LEU A 416 6.04 -9.51 -5.34
CA LEU A 416 6.15 -8.54 -6.44
C LEU A 416 5.96 -9.27 -7.77
N GLN A 417 5.07 -8.76 -8.62
CA GLN A 417 4.79 -9.30 -9.95
C GLN A 417 5.31 -8.34 -11.03
N LEU A 418 6.05 -8.85 -12.00
CA LEU A 418 6.64 -8.09 -13.10
C LEU A 418 6.03 -8.48 -14.45
N SER A 419 5.87 -7.49 -15.33
CA SER A 419 5.37 -7.63 -16.71
C SER A 419 5.92 -6.53 -17.61
N ASN A 420 5.75 -6.67 -18.93
CA ASN A 420 6.00 -5.63 -19.95
C ASN A 420 7.47 -5.29 -20.26
N ASN A 421 8.39 -6.25 -20.16
CA ASN A 421 9.80 -6.09 -20.57
C ASN A 421 10.52 -4.93 -19.84
N ILE A 422 10.28 -4.78 -18.54
CA ILE A 422 10.78 -3.68 -17.73
C ILE A 422 12.15 -3.97 -17.11
N THR A 423 12.89 -2.92 -16.78
CA THR A 423 14.10 -3.00 -15.94
C THR A 423 13.87 -2.28 -14.62
N VAL A 424 14.05 -3.00 -13.52
CA VAL A 424 13.88 -2.51 -12.15
C VAL A 424 15.25 -2.39 -11.48
N ALA A 425 15.63 -1.17 -11.12
CA ALA A 425 16.94 -0.88 -10.53
C ALA A 425 17.00 -1.01 -9.01
N ASN A 426 15.84 -1.13 -8.35
CA ASN A 426 15.76 -1.16 -6.88
C ASN A 426 16.47 -2.38 -6.31
N ALA A 427 17.22 -2.18 -5.23
CA ALA A 427 17.65 -3.27 -4.38
C ALA A 427 16.42 -3.89 -3.68
N MET A 428 16.41 -5.21 -3.56
CA MET A 428 15.31 -5.98 -3.00
C MET A 428 15.77 -6.79 -1.79
N ASN A 429 14.96 -6.74 -0.74
CA ASN A 429 15.12 -7.48 0.50
C ASN A 429 13.96 -8.47 0.61
N LEU A 430 14.28 -9.75 0.52
CA LEU A 430 13.32 -10.84 0.58
C LEU A 430 13.35 -11.50 1.96
N ALA A 431 12.17 -11.80 2.50
CA ALA A 431 12.06 -12.61 3.69
C ALA A 431 12.27 -14.09 3.37
N GLY A 432 13.09 -14.76 4.18
CA GLY A 432 13.20 -16.22 4.16
C GLY A 432 12.01 -16.88 4.85
N GLY A 433 11.76 -18.14 4.51
CA GLY A 433 10.88 -19.01 5.29
C GLY A 433 9.44 -19.15 4.83
N VAL A 434 9.17 -18.91 3.55
CA VAL A 434 7.88 -19.25 2.95
C VAL A 434 8.09 -20.15 1.73
N THR A 435 7.22 -21.13 1.55
CA THR A 435 7.01 -21.83 0.27
C THR A 435 6.34 -20.93 -0.77
N SER A 436 5.85 -19.76 -0.35
CA SER A 436 5.22 -18.75 -1.19
C SER A 436 6.23 -17.99 -2.06
N THR A 437 5.85 -17.72 -3.31
CA THR A 437 6.58 -16.86 -4.25
C THR A 437 6.78 -15.45 -3.69
N ARG A 438 8.01 -14.92 -3.78
CA ARG A 438 8.32 -13.52 -3.42
C ARG A 438 8.50 -12.64 -4.64
N LEU A 439 9.11 -13.17 -5.69
CA LEU A 439 9.28 -12.51 -6.98
C LEU A 439 8.64 -13.37 -8.05
N GLU A 440 7.76 -12.78 -8.86
CA GLU A 440 7.09 -13.45 -9.95
C GLU A 440 7.24 -12.65 -11.24
N ASN A 441 7.95 -13.20 -12.21
CA ASN A 441 7.88 -12.75 -13.58
C ASN A 441 6.63 -13.36 -14.22
N VAL A 442 5.60 -12.55 -14.44
CA VAL A 442 4.32 -13.03 -14.97
C VAL A 442 4.39 -13.20 -16.48
N SER A 443 5.03 -12.25 -17.18
CA SER A 443 5.18 -12.28 -18.63
C SER A 443 6.29 -11.34 -19.12
N GLY A 444 6.76 -11.57 -20.35
CA GLY A 444 7.81 -10.77 -20.96
C GLY A 444 9.21 -11.07 -20.42
N SER A 445 10.18 -10.29 -20.90
CA SER A 445 11.60 -10.38 -20.53
C SER A 445 11.95 -9.25 -19.58
N ASN A 446 11.76 -9.46 -18.28
CA ASN A 446 11.96 -8.43 -17.25
C ASN A 446 13.33 -8.57 -16.59
N THR A 447 13.91 -7.44 -16.19
CA THR A 447 15.25 -7.38 -15.58
C THR A 447 15.19 -6.75 -14.19
N ILE A 448 15.85 -7.38 -13.21
CA ILE A 448 16.15 -6.79 -11.91
C ILE A 448 17.66 -6.56 -11.85
N SER A 449 18.07 -5.30 -11.83
CA SER A 449 19.49 -4.92 -11.81
C SER A 449 20.00 -4.54 -10.43
N GLY A 450 19.11 -4.25 -9.48
CA GLY A 450 19.46 -4.10 -8.07
C GLY A 450 19.79 -5.46 -7.43
N ALA A 451 20.55 -5.42 -6.33
CA ALA A 451 20.85 -6.63 -5.56
C ALA A 451 19.56 -7.26 -4.99
N VAL A 452 19.52 -8.59 -4.92
CA VAL A 452 18.40 -9.35 -4.36
C VAL A 452 18.89 -10.13 -3.14
N ASN A 453 18.52 -9.67 -1.96
CA ASN A 453 19.09 -10.14 -0.71
C ASN A 453 18.08 -10.92 0.14
N PHE A 454 18.56 -11.88 0.93
CA PHE A 454 17.85 -12.29 2.14
C PHE A 454 18.14 -11.28 3.26
N ALA A 455 17.09 -10.65 3.78
CA ALA A 455 17.24 -9.58 4.76
C ALA A 455 16.47 -9.79 6.09
N TYR A 456 15.65 -10.84 6.19
CA TYR A 456 14.81 -11.09 7.36
C TYR A 456 15.05 -12.45 7.97
N VAL A 457 15.02 -12.50 9.31
CA VAL A 457 15.07 -13.73 10.11
C VAL A 457 13.80 -14.56 9.91
N GLY A 458 13.93 -15.89 9.84
CA GLY A 458 12.80 -16.83 9.67
C GLY A 458 12.92 -17.75 8.44
N GLY A 459 12.59 -19.05 8.60
CA GLY A 459 12.67 -20.20 7.67
C GLY A 459 13.83 -20.28 6.66
N GLY A 460 13.83 -21.28 5.76
CA GLY A 460 15.03 -21.65 4.98
C GLY A 460 15.06 -21.25 3.49
N THR A 461 13.91 -20.89 2.91
CA THR A 461 13.77 -20.81 1.43
C THR A 461 13.00 -19.57 0.98
N THR A 462 13.30 -19.08 -0.22
CA THR A 462 12.52 -18.08 -0.97
C THR A 462 12.34 -18.52 -2.42
N ASN A 463 11.10 -18.45 -2.92
CA ASN A 463 10.78 -18.80 -4.31
C ASN A 463 10.80 -17.57 -5.23
N ILE A 464 11.57 -17.67 -6.30
CA ILE A 464 11.62 -16.75 -7.45
C ILE A 464 11.04 -17.51 -8.63
N VAL A 465 9.95 -17.00 -9.20
CA VAL A 465 9.18 -17.70 -10.23
C VAL A 465 9.19 -16.91 -11.53
N SER A 466 9.45 -17.60 -12.63
CA SER A 466 9.14 -17.11 -13.98
C SER A 466 7.98 -17.91 -14.53
N SER A 467 6.78 -17.35 -14.46
CA SER A 467 5.56 -18.02 -14.94
C SER A 467 5.55 -18.11 -16.46
N ALA A 468 6.04 -17.08 -17.16
CA ALA A 468 6.26 -17.05 -18.60
C ALA A 468 7.33 -16.00 -18.98
N GLY A 469 7.94 -16.14 -20.16
CA GLY A 469 9.01 -15.24 -20.60
C GLY A 469 10.32 -15.45 -19.83
N THR A 470 11.12 -14.41 -19.65
CA THR A 470 12.46 -14.50 -19.04
C THR A 470 12.61 -13.50 -17.90
N LEU A 471 13.09 -13.95 -16.74
CA LEU A 471 13.53 -13.05 -15.66
C LEU A 471 15.06 -12.95 -15.66
N ASN A 472 15.59 -11.76 -15.95
CA ASN A 472 17.02 -11.48 -15.87
C ASN A 472 17.35 -10.91 -14.49
N LEU A 473 18.25 -11.55 -13.76
CA LEU A 473 18.80 -11.09 -12.49
C LEU A 473 20.26 -10.70 -12.69
N THR A 474 20.51 -9.40 -12.86
CA THR A 474 21.87 -8.89 -13.13
C THR A 474 22.55 -8.35 -11.87
N GLY A 475 21.78 -8.02 -10.84
CA GLY A 475 22.31 -7.69 -9.52
C GLY A 475 22.74 -8.95 -8.74
N ASN A 476 23.62 -8.78 -7.77
CA ASN A 476 24.09 -9.89 -6.92
C ASN A 476 22.96 -10.45 -6.05
N LEU A 477 23.05 -11.74 -5.75
CA LEU A 477 22.15 -12.47 -4.86
C LEU A 477 22.92 -12.93 -3.62
N SER A 478 22.48 -12.55 -2.41
CA SER A 478 23.21 -12.90 -1.18
C SER A 478 22.32 -12.98 0.05
N ALA A 479 22.79 -13.67 1.10
CA ALA A 479 22.30 -13.42 2.46
C ALA A 479 23.08 -12.25 3.08
N VAL A 480 22.39 -11.27 3.68
CA VAL A 480 23.06 -10.05 4.20
C VAL A 480 22.86 -9.87 5.71
N THR A 481 21.65 -10.06 6.22
CA THR A 481 21.31 -9.80 7.65
C THR A 481 20.71 -11.01 8.35
N VAL A 482 21.04 -12.21 7.89
CA VAL A 482 20.46 -13.48 8.38
C VAL A 482 21.52 -14.40 8.98
N THR A 483 21.13 -15.27 9.92
CA THR A 483 22.03 -16.15 10.68
C THR A 483 21.93 -17.64 10.35
N GLY A 484 20.84 -18.07 9.71
CA GLY A 484 20.63 -19.47 9.30
C GLY A 484 20.73 -19.64 7.80
N ALA A 485 21.07 -20.86 7.35
CA ALA A 485 21.15 -21.19 5.93
C ALA A 485 19.89 -20.78 5.16
N ARG A 486 20.09 -20.34 3.91
CA ARG A 486 19.07 -19.83 3.01
C ARG A 486 19.13 -20.57 1.69
N THR A 487 18.02 -20.63 0.98
CA THR A 487 17.94 -21.26 -0.34
C THR A 487 17.12 -20.38 -1.29
N PHE A 488 17.70 -20.02 -2.43
CA PHE A 488 16.93 -19.50 -3.55
C PHE A 488 16.35 -20.66 -4.36
N THR A 489 15.04 -20.71 -4.50
CA THR A 489 14.36 -21.66 -5.38
C THR A 489 13.89 -20.94 -6.63
N PHE A 490 14.36 -21.35 -7.79
CA PHE A 490 13.93 -20.87 -9.09
C PHE A 490 12.93 -21.87 -9.69
N SER A 491 11.75 -21.39 -10.09
CA SER A 491 10.72 -22.26 -10.68
C SER A 491 9.82 -21.53 -11.70
N GLY A 492 8.80 -22.24 -12.20
CA GLY A 492 7.89 -21.77 -13.24
C GLY A 492 8.20 -22.37 -14.62
N ALA A 493 7.40 -21.99 -15.61
CA ALA A 493 7.52 -22.46 -17.00
C ALA A 493 8.39 -21.54 -17.86
N GLY A 494 8.54 -20.27 -17.47
CA GLY A 494 9.48 -19.33 -18.08
C GLY A 494 10.90 -19.50 -17.55
N ASP A 495 11.82 -18.80 -18.20
CA ASP A 495 13.26 -18.88 -17.92
C ASP A 495 13.70 -17.86 -16.89
N VAL A 496 14.83 -18.14 -16.23
CA VAL A 496 15.55 -17.22 -15.35
C VAL A 496 17.01 -17.19 -15.78
N ASN A 497 17.53 -16.00 -16.06
CA ASN A 497 18.95 -15.78 -16.34
C ASN A 497 19.58 -14.99 -15.19
N SER A 498 20.48 -15.60 -14.43
CA SER A 498 21.21 -14.95 -13.34
C SER A 498 22.66 -14.70 -13.77
N SER A 499 22.94 -13.48 -14.22
CA SER A 499 24.32 -13.04 -14.50
C SER A 499 25.00 -12.43 -13.27
N GLY A 500 24.21 -12.04 -12.25
CA GLY A 500 24.74 -11.63 -10.96
C GLY A 500 25.39 -12.78 -10.20
N VAL A 501 26.33 -12.46 -9.30
CA VAL A 501 27.01 -13.44 -8.43
C VAL A 501 26.05 -13.88 -7.33
N ILE A 502 25.93 -15.19 -7.11
CA ILE A 502 25.28 -15.76 -5.93
C ILE A 502 26.35 -16.03 -4.86
N SER A 503 26.20 -15.48 -3.66
CA SER A 503 27.15 -15.61 -2.55
C SER A 503 26.47 -15.84 -1.20
N ASP A 504 27.19 -16.39 -0.22
CA ASP A 504 26.67 -16.58 1.14
C ASP A 504 26.43 -15.26 1.88
N GLY A 505 27.37 -14.31 1.78
CA GLY A 505 27.37 -13.11 2.63
C GLY A 505 27.35 -13.48 4.11
N SER A 506 26.23 -13.27 4.82
CA SER A 506 26.12 -13.52 6.27
C SER A 506 25.72 -14.95 6.67
N ALA A 507 25.18 -15.75 5.74
CA ALA A 507 24.79 -17.15 6.01
C ALA A 507 24.89 -17.99 4.74
N THR A 508 25.10 -19.29 4.87
CA THR A 508 25.18 -20.20 3.73
C THR A 508 23.95 -20.09 2.81
N VAL A 509 24.18 -19.89 1.51
CA VAL A 509 23.15 -19.83 0.47
C VAL A 509 23.20 -21.10 -0.36
N GLY A 510 22.06 -21.75 -0.57
CA GLY A 510 21.85 -22.84 -1.52
C GLY A 510 20.98 -22.40 -2.69
N VAL A 511 20.96 -23.24 -3.74
CA VAL A 511 20.19 -23.00 -4.95
C VAL A 511 19.35 -24.23 -5.26
N VAL A 512 18.07 -24.03 -5.57
CA VAL A 512 17.19 -25.08 -6.08
C VAL A 512 16.64 -24.64 -7.42
N LYS A 513 16.76 -25.51 -8.43
CA LYS A 513 16.05 -25.39 -9.70
C LYS A 513 14.89 -26.39 -9.72
N ALA A 514 13.68 -25.87 -9.85
CA ALA A 514 12.43 -26.61 -9.99
C ALA A 514 11.60 -26.06 -11.18
N GLY A 515 10.43 -26.64 -11.46
CA GLY A 515 9.58 -26.19 -12.57
C GLY A 515 10.15 -26.51 -13.96
N GLY A 516 9.40 -26.19 -15.02
CA GLY A 516 9.73 -26.61 -16.39
C GLY A 516 10.75 -25.74 -17.13
N GLY A 517 10.92 -24.47 -16.75
CA GLY A 517 11.80 -23.53 -17.47
C GLY A 517 13.30 -23.77 -17.28
N THR A 518 14.12 -22.91 -17.86
CA THR A 518 15.59 -22.94 -17.76
C THR A 518 16.10 -21.93 -16.73
N LEU A 519 17.03 -22.34 -15.88
CA LEU A 519 17.85 -21.44 -15.07
C LEU A 519 19.26 -21.39 -15.64
N THR A 520 19.70 -20.22 -16.08
CA THR A 520 21.09 -19.98 -16.50
C THR A 520 21.82 -19.25 -15.39
N LEU A 521 22.92 -19.83 -14.90
CA LEU A 521 23.83 -19.20 -13.94
C LEU A 521 25.10 -18.77 -14.68
N GLY A 522 25.15 -17.50 -15.11
CA GLY A 522 26.28 -16.93 -15.85
C GLY A 522 27.35 -16.29 -14.95
N GLY A 523 27.03 -15.96 -13.71
CA GLY A 523 27.97 -15.36 -12.76
C GLY A 523 28.94 -16.36 -12.12
N ASN A 524 30.13 -15.90 -11.72
CA ASN A 524 31.08 -16.66 -10.91
C ASN A 524 30.62 -16.71 -9.45
N SER A 525 29.70 -17.62 -9.16
CA SER A 525 29.06 -17.76 -7.86
C SER A 525 29.97 -18.48 -6.85
N THR A 526 29.89 -18.04 -5.59
CA THR A 526 30.79 -18.48 -4.50
C THR A 526 30.04 -19.01 -3.28
N TYR A 527 28.75 -19.27 -3.39
CA TYR A 527 27.92 -19.80 -2.31
C TYR A 527 28.36 -21.21 -1.90
N ALA A 528 28.28 -21.52 -0.60
CA ALA A 528 28.71 -22.81 -0.07
C ALA A 528 27.57 -23.84 0.07
N GLY A 529 26.31 -23.41 -0.02
CA GLY A 529 25.16 -24.31 0.10
C GLY A 529 25.04 -25.27 -1.09
N ALA A 530 24.19 -26.28 -0.93
CA ALA A 530 23.93 -27.25 -1.99
C ALA A 530 23.17 -26.64 -3.16
N THR A 531 23.42 -27.19 -4.35
CA THR A 531 22.63 -26.96 -5.56
C THR A 531 21.80 -28.20 -5.86
N THR A 532 20.48 -28.06 -5.96
CA THR A 532 19.58 -29.17 -6.31
C THR A 532 18.79 -28.85 -7.57
N VAL A 533 18.71 -29.79 -8.51
CA VAL A 533 17.89 -29.67 -9.72
C VAL A 533 16.82 -30.75 -9.70
N SER A 534 15.58 -30.38 -9.40
CA SER A 534 14.43 -31.28 -9.30
C SER A 534 13.51 -31.25 -10.52
N GLY A 535 13.71 -30.30 -11.44
CA GLY A 535 12.95 -30.21 -12.69
C GLY A 535 13.44 -29.11 -13.63
N GLY A 536 13.12 -29.23 -14.93
CA GLY A 536 13.56 -28.32 -15.99
C GLY A 536 15.08 -28.36 -16.18
N THR A 537 15.67 -27.28 -16.70
CA THR A 537 17.09 -27.22 -17.04
C THR A 537 17.86 -26.24 -16.15
N LEU A 538 19.03 -26.64 -15.67
CA LEU A 538 20.05 -25.76 -15.08
C LEU A 538 21.25 -25.69 -16.04
N LEU A 539 21.55 -24.50 -16.56
CA LEU A 539 22.76 -24.22 -17.32
C LEU A 539 23.76 -23.47 -16.44
N VAL A 540 24.91 -24.07 -16.18
CA VAL A 540 26.03 -23.42 -15.48
C VAL A 540 26.98 -22.86 -16.52
N ASN A 541 26.87 -21.56 -16.79
CA ASN A 541 27.72 -20.85 -17.76
C ASN A 541 28.81 -19.99 -17.09
N GLY A 542 28.73 -19.84 -15.75
CA GLY A 542 29.75 -19.21 -14.92
C GLY A 542 30.52 -20.23 -14.09
N SER A 543 30.54 -20.05 -12.77
CA SER A 543 31.18 -20.99 -11.84
C SER A 543 30.34 -21.20 -10.59
N LEU A 544 30.27 -22.43 -10.06
CA LEU A 544 29.66 -22.79 -8.77
C LEU A 544 30.72 -23.13 -7.73
N GLY A 545 31.83 -22.37 -7.70
CA GLY A 545 33.14 -22.78 -7.17
C GLY A 545 33.20 -23.28 -5.72
N ASN A 546 32.19 -23.01 -4.89
CA ASN A 546 32.13 -23.46 -3.50
C ASN A 546 30.89 -24.30 -3.15
N SER A 547 29.97 -24.57 -4.10
CA SER A 547 28.71 -25.28 -3.81
C SER A 547 28.99 -26.64 -3.18
N ALA A 548 28.49 -26.92 -1.96
CA ALA A 548 28.84 -28.13 -1.21
C ALA A 548 28.55 -29.44 -1.96
N SER A 549 27.48 -29.45 -2.77
CA SER A 549 27.16 -30.54 -3.71
C SER A 549 26.29 -29.99 -4.84
N VAL A 550 26.29 -30.68 -5.99
CA VAL A 550 25.33 -30.44 -7.07
C VAL A 550 24.58 -31.74 -7.34
N ASN A 551 23.31 -31.79 -6.96
CA ASN A 551 22.47 -32.99 -7.04
C ASN A 551 21.32 -32.78 -8.03
N VAL A 552 21.27 -33.58 -9.08
CA VAL A 552 20.22 -33.53 -10.11
C VAL A 552 19.31 -34.74 -9.91
N THR A 553 18.08 -34.51 -9.47
CA THR A 553 17.13 -35.56 -9.06
C THR A 553 16.03 -35.83 -10.08
N GLY A 554 15.70 -34.86 -10.96
CA GLY A 554 14.59 -34.99 -11.91
C GLY A 554 14.55 -33.95 -13.03
N GLY A 555 15.70 -33.37 -13.40
CA GLY A 555 15.83 -32.40 -14.48
C GLY A 555 17.13 -32.56 -15.26
N THR A 556 17.51 -31.52 -15.99
CA THR A 556 18.72 -31.48 -16.84
C THR A 556 19.77 -30.55 -16.24
N LEU A 557 21.01 -30.99 -16.18
CA LEU A 557 22.19 -30.14 -15.93
C LEU A 557 23.00 -29.99 -17.21
N GLY A 558 23.45 -28.78 -17.50
CA GLY A 558 24.27 -28.44 -18.66
C GLY A 558 25.05 -27.15 -18.47
N GLY A 559 25.46 -26.55 -19.58
CA GLY A 559 26.19 -25.29 -19.64
C GLY A 559 27.68 -25.47 -19.93
N ASN A 560 28.39 -24.34 -19.95
CA ASN A 560 29.77 -24.25 -20.43
C ASN A 560 30.76 -23.69 -19.38
N GLY A 561 30.36 -23.75 -18.12
CA GLY A 561 31.06 -23.21 -16.97
C GLY A 561 31.82 -24.26 -16.16
N SER A 562 31.99 -23.96 -14.87
CA SER A 562 32.75 -24.81 -13.94
C SER A 562 32.02 -25.10 -12.63
N ILE A 563 32.17 -26.32 -12.12
CA ILE A 563 31.68 -26.78 -10.83
C ILE A 563 32.85 -27.43 -10.10
N THR A 564 33.41 -26.75 -9.09
CA THR A 564 34.64 -27.23 -8.44
C THR A 564 34.45 -28.54 -7.66
N ASN A 565 33.27 -28.74 -7.06
CA ASN A 565 32.94 -29.96 -6.32
C ASN A 565 32.26 -31.00 -7.22
N GLY A 566 31.91 -32.16 -6.65
CA GLY A 566 31.28 -33.25 -7.38
C GLY A 566 29.83 -32.99 -7.80
N ILE A 567 29.45 -33.54 -8.96
CA ILE A 567 28.06 -33.64 -9.42
C ILE A 567 27.52 -35.06 -9.20
N THR A 568 26.23 -35.15 -8.84
CA THR A 568 25.48 -36.41 -8.80
C THR A 568 24.25 -36.29 -9.69
N ILE A 569 24.17 -37.15 -10.72
CA ILE A 569 23.05 -37.23 -11.66
C ILE A 569 22.23 -38.47 -11.35
N GLY A 570 21.04 -38.28 -10.76
CA GLY A 570 20.14 -39.37 -10.40
C GLY A 570 19.55 -40.09 -11.60
N SER A 571 18.96 -41.27 -11.38
CA SER A 571 18.47 -42.16 -12.45
C SER A 571 17.39 -41.57 -13.36
N SER A 572 16.67 -40.55 -12.90
CA SER A 572 15.65 -39.83 -13.69
C SER A 572 16.13 -38.47 -14.22
N ALA A 573 17.42 -38.18 -14.09
CA ALA A 573 18.03 -36.91 -14.48
C ALA A 573 18.84 -37.04 -15.77
N VAL A 574 19.09 -35.89 -16.39
CA VAL A 574 19.87 -35.77 -17.63
C VAL A 574 21.09 -34.88 -17.39
N LEU A 575 22.23 -35.29 -17.92
CA LEU A 575 23.41 -34.46 -18.09
C LEU A 575 23.58 -34.18 -19.58
N SER A 576 23.51 -32.91 -19.97
CA SER A 576 23.56 -32.46 -21.37
C SER A 576 24.26 -31.09 -21.40
N PRO A 577 25.57 -31.03 -21.71
CA PRO A 577 26.31 -29.77 -21.76
C PRO A 577 25.69 -28.71 -22.69
N GLY A 578 25.02 -29.10 -23.78
CA GLY A 578 24.05 -28.26 -24.50
C GLY A 578 24.10 -28.43 -26.02
N PRO A 579 23.30 -27.69 -26.81
CA PRO A 579 23.28 -27.81 -28.27
C PRO A 579 24.41 -27.05 -29.00
N ALA A 580 25.35 -26.42 -28.28
CA ALA A 580 26.45 -25.64 -28.83
C ALA A 580 27.79 -26.17 -28.30
N ILE A 581 28.88 -26.00 -29.06
CA ILE A 581 30.23 -26.48 -28.69
C ILE A 581 30.66 -25.85 -27.36
N ASP A 582 30.46 -26.59 -26.27
CA ASP A 582 30.65 -26.09 -24.93
C ASP A 582 31.29 -27.16 -24.04
N SER A 583 32.07 -26.72 -23.05
CA SER A 583 32.68 -27.61 -22.07
C SER A 583 32.19 -27.32 -20.66
N LEU A 584 31.63 -28.33 -20.01
CA LEU A 584 31.30 -28.27 -18.59
C LEU A 584 32.43 -28.91 -17.79
N ALA A 585 33.10 -28.12 -16.96
CA ALA A 585 34.14 -28.63 -16.06
C ALA A 585 33.57 -28.96 -14.68
N VAL A 586 33.83 -30.15 -14.15
CA VAL A 586 33.36 -30.62 -12.85
C VAL A 586 34.47 -31.27 -12.02
N GLY A 587 34.39 -31.17 -10.69
CA GLY A 587 35.39 -31.77 -9.80
C GLY A 587 35.36 -33.29 -9.79
N SER A 588 34.17 -33.88 -9.73
CA SER A 588 33.92 -35.32 -9.89
C SER A 588 32.50 -35.52 -10.44
N ALA A 589 32.20 -36.69 -10.98
CA ALA A 589 30.86 -36.98 -11.51
C ALA A 589 30.44 -38.42 -11.17
N SER A 590 29.26 -38.55 -10.55
CA SER A 590 28.55 -39.82 -10.42
C SER A 590 27.24 -39.74 -11.21
N VAL A 591 27.12 -40.57 -12.23
CA VAL A 591 26.01 -40.55 -13.18
C VAL A 591 25.28 -41.88 -13.12
N SER A 592 24.02 -41.84 -12.67
CA SER A 592 23.07 -42.96 -12.76
C SER A 592 21.95 -42.68 -13.76
N GLY A 593 21.84 -41.44 -14.23
CA GLY A 593 20.85 -41.00 -15.22
C GLY A 593 21.34 -41.10 -16.65
N THR A 594 20.80 -40.22 -17.51
CA THR A 594 21.16 -40.17 -18.93
C THR A 594 22.25 -39.13 -19.18
N PHE A 595 23.34 -39.53 -19.83
CA PHE A 595 24.29 -38.62 -20.46
C PHE A 595 23.87 -38.44 -21.93
N LEU A 596 23.37 -37.26 -22.26
CA LEU A 596 22.92 -36.93 -23.60
C LEU A 596 24.09 -36.35 -24.40
N VAL A 597 24.41 -36.99 -25.52
CA VAL A 597 25.46 -36.53 -26.43
C VAL A 597 24.85 -35.72 -27.56
N ASP A 598 25.32 -34.48 -27.71
CA ASP A 598 24.90 -33.57 -28.78
C ASP A 598 26.05 -33.29 -29.77
N TYR A 599 25.71 -32.95 -31.01
CA TYR A 599 26.63 -32.56 -32.08
C TYR A 599 26.03 -31.46 -32.98
N ASP A 600 26.67 -30.30 -33.01
CA ASP A 600 26.25 -29.08 -33.73
C ASP A 600 26.44 -29.14 -35.28
N GLY A 601 26.74 -30.30 -35.87
CA GLY A 601 26.61 -30.47 -37.33
C GLY A 601 27.62 -29.72 -38.22
N THR A 602 28.56 -28.92 -37.69
CA THR A 602 29.44 -28.03 -38.48
C THR A 602 30.67 -28.70 -39.14
N GLY A 603 30.81 -30.03 -39.02
CA GLY A 603 31.59 -30.83 -39.98
C GLY A 603 33.07 -31.07 -39.67
N VAL A 604 33.60 -30.66 -38.51
CA VAL A 604 34.91 -31.15 -38.01
C VAL A 604 34.98 -31.16 -36.48
N GLY A 605 34.82 -32.36 -35.90
CA GLY A 605 35.49 -32.76 -34.65
C GLY A 605 35.21 -32.01 -33.35
N SER A 606 34.11 -31.27 -33.21
CA SER A 606 33.77 -30.59 -31.95
C SER A 606 32.40 -31.04 -31.44
N ILE A 607 32.39 -31.56 -30.23
CA ILE A 607 31.27 -32.18 -29.51
C ILE A 607 31.26 -31.64 -28.09
N ASP A 608 30.14 -31.82 -27.40
CA ASP A 608 30.00 -31.50 -25.99
C ASP A 608 31.04 -32.19 -25.12
N LEU A 609 31.82 -31.40 -24.37
CA LEU A 609 32.91 -31.90 -23.54
C LEU A 609 32.57 -31.81 -22.05
N LEU A 610 32.37 -32.95 -21.40
CA LEU A 610 32.41 -33.02 -19.93
C LEU A 610 33.86 -33.22 -19.48
N GLN A 611 34.43 -32.22 -18.80
CA GLN A 611 35.75 -32.31 -18.16
C GLN A 611 35.57 -32.66 -16.68
N VAL A 612 36.18 -33.76 -16.23
CA VAL A 612 36.10 -34.24 -14.85
C VAL A 612 37.51 -34.24 -14.25
N GLY A 613 37.72 -33.42 -13.21
CA GLY A 613 39.02 -33.29 -12.56
C GLY A 613 39.38 -34.47 -11.64
N GLY A 614 38.38 -35.26 -11.22
CA GLY A 614 38.47 -36.35 -10.26
C GLY A 614 37.68 -37.57 -10.72
N LEU A 615 37.19 -38.39 -9.80
CA LEU A 615 36.53 -39.66 -10.14
C LEU A 615 35.31 -39.45 -11.05
N LEU A 616 35.23 -40.27 -12.10
CA LEU A 616 34.07 -40.40 -12.98
C LEU A 616 33.47 -41.80 -12.79
N ASP A 617 32.22 -41.85 -12.32
CA ASP A 617 31.43 -43.08 -12.20
C ASP A 617 30.21 -42.99 -13.12
N ILE A 618 30.21 -43.83 -14.15
CA ILE A 618 29.16 -43.93 -15.19
C ILE A 618 28.57 -45.35 -15.24
N THR A 619 28.88 -46.19 -14.25
CA THR A 619 28.52 -47.62 -14.27
C THR A 619 27.02 -47.89 -14.23
N ALA A 620 26.26 -46.91 -13.75
CA ALA A 620 24.80 -46.93 -13.73
C ALA A 620 24.18 -46.03 -14.80
N ALA A 621 24.98 -45.33 -15.61
CA ALA A 621 24.50 -44.34 -16.56
C ALA A 621 24.02 -44.98 -17.87
N THR A 622 23.05 -44.31 -18.51
CA THR A 622 22.71 -44.51 -19.91
C THR A 622 23.39 -43.42 -20.73
N VAL A 623 24.14 -43.77 -21.78
CA VAL A 623 24.55 -42.80 -22.80
C VAL A 623 23.56 -42.84 -23.96
N ASP A 624 23.09 -41.66 -24.36
CA ASP A 624 22.10 -41.50 -25.43
C ASP A 624 22.64 -40.56 -26.51
N PHE A 625 22.60 -41.05 -27.75
CA PHE A 625 23.12 -40.37 -28.93
C PHE A 625 22.01 -39.84 -29.85
N ASN A 626 20.76 -39.80 -29.39
CA ASN A 626 19.61 -39.39 -30.21
C ASN A 626 19.66 -37.93 -30.73
N GLN A 627 20.54 -37.07 -30.18
CA GLN A 627 20.78 -35.71 -30.66
C GLN A 627 21.97 -35.60 -31.62
N LEU A 628 22.68 -36.70 -31.93
CA LEU A 628 23.68 -36.68 -33.01
C LEU A 628 22.97 -36.50 -34.36
N GLY A 629 22.98 -35.29 -34.91
CA GLY A 629 22.35 -35.00 -36.21
C GLY A 629 22.84 -35.93 -37.34
N ALA A 630 22.09 -36.01 -38.45
CA ALA A 630 22.34 -36.92 -39.59
C ALA A 630 23.68 -36.72 -40.35
N GLY A 631 24.56 -35.83 -39.88
CA GLY A 631 25.69 -35.26 -40.61
C GLY A 631 27.04 -35.98 -40.49
N LEU A 632 27.11 -37.17 -39.89
CA LEU A 632 28.38 -37.86 -39.68
C LEU A 632 28.48 -39.20 -40.44
N SER A 633 28.05 -39.19 -41.71
CA SER A 633 28.18 -40.36 -42.59
C SER A 633 29.60 -40.46 -43.16
N GLY A 634 30.36 -41.47 -42.73
CA GLY A 634 31.55 -41.95 -43.45
C GLY A 634 32.89 -41.94 -42.71
N ALA A 635 32.97 -41.55 -41.42
CA ALA A 635 34.20 -41.64 -40.63
C ALA A 635 33.99 -42.50 -39.38
N TYR A 636 35.01 -43.29 -39.00
CA TYR A 636 35.01 -44.00 -37.72
C TYR A 636 35.23 -43.00 -36.60
N HIS A 637 34.26 -42.86 -35.70
CA HIS A 637 34.37 -42.02 -34.51
C HIS A 637 34.42 -42.89 -33.26
N ILE A 638 35.32 -42.53 -32.35
CA ILE A 638 35.44 -43.14 -31.03
C ILE A 638 34.85 -42.18 -30.01
N PHE A 639 33.85 -42.62 -29.26
CA PHE A 639 33.47 -41.93 -28.03
C PHE A 639 34.44 -42.36 -26.93
N ALA A 640 35.36 -41.47 -26.59
CA ALA A 640 36.43 -41.71 -25.63
C ALA A 640 36.02 -41.23 -24.24
N THR A 641 36.11 -42.12 -23.25
CA THR A 641 36.22 -41.71 -21.84
C THR A 641 37.68 -41.72 -21.45
N TYR A 642 38.18 -40.61 -20.92
CA TYR A 642 39.57 -40.48 -20.52
C TYR A 642 39.72 -40.74 -19.01
N GLY A 643 40.85 -41.31 -18.61
CA GLY A 643 41.32 -41.37 -17.23
C GLY A 643 40.65 -42.40 -16.28
N SER A 644 40.60 -42.09 -14.98
CA SER A 644 40.24 -43.01 -13.87
C SER A 644 38.73 -43.22 -13.74
N ILE A 645 38.18 -44.07 -14.60
CA ILE A 645 36.83 -44.64 -14.45
C ILE A 645 36.77 -45.62 -13.26
N SER A 646 35.64 -45.68 -12.55
CA SER A 646 35.41 -46.66 -11.49
C SER A 646 34.31 -47.65 -11.89
N PRO A 647 34.56 -48.98 -11.89
CA PRO A 647 35.84 -49.65 -11.63
C PRO A 647 36.79 -49.56 -12.84
N ALA A 648 38.10 -49.51 -12.58
CA ALA A 648 39.12 -49.50 -13.63
C ALA A 648 39.11 -50.83 -14.42
N GLY A 649 38.96 -50.78 -15.75
CA GLY A 649 39.00 -51.94 -16.65
C GLY A 649 37.67 -52.20 -17.39
N PRO A 650 37.51 -53.37 -18.05
CA PRO A 650 36.37 -53.66 -18.95
C PRO A 650 34.97 -53.72 -18.29
N GLY A 651 34.87 -53.38 -16.99
CA GLY A 651 33.60 -53.25 -16.25
C GLY A 651 33.23 -51.81 -15.87
N GLY A 652 33.99 -50.79 -16.32
CA GLY A 652 33.77 -49.37 -16.00
C GLY A 652 32.99 -48.56 -17.06
N GLY A 653 32.29 -49.23 -17.98
CA GLY A 653 31.54 -48.57 -19.06
C GLY A 653 30.11 -48.18 -18.68
N PHE A 654 29.40 -47.55 -19.61
CA PHE A 654 27.98 -47.22 -19.46
C PHE A 654 27.13 -48.49 -19.24
N ALA A 655 26.11 -48.40 -18.38
CA ALA A 655 25.15 -49.47 -18.17
C ALA A 655 24.33 -49.76 -19.44
N ASN A 656 23.94 -48.69 -20.14
CA ASN A 656 23.17 -48.77 -21.37
C ASN A 656 23.73 -47.79 -22.41
N VAL A 657 23.69 -48.19 -23.68
CA VAL A 657 24.03 -47.36 -24.83
C VAL A 657 22.80 -47.32 -25.73
N VAL A 658 22.32 -46.12 -26.03
CA VAL A 658 21.08 -45.88 -26.79
C VAL A 658 21.39 -45.01 -28.00
N ASP A 659 20.78 -45.35 -29.14
CA ASP A 659 20.87 -44.59 -30.40
C ASP A 659 22.29 -44.35 -30.95
N LEU A 660 23.25 -45.23 -30.62
CA LEU A 660 24.60 -45.19 -31.17
C LEU A 660 24.55 -45.30 -32.72
N PRO A 661 25.04 -44.31 -33.49
CA PRO A 661 24.97 -44.38 -34.94
C PRO A 661 25.87 -45.48 -35.53
N ASP A 662 25.50 -45.99 -36.71
CA ASP A 662 26.32 -46.96 -37.44
C ASP A 662 27.72 -46.39 -37.75
N GLY A 663 28.76 -47.18 -37.48
CA GLY A 663 30.16 -46.78 -37.69
C GLY A 663 30.85 -46.17 -36.45
N TYR A 664 30.15 -46.06 -35.33
CA TYR A 664 30.68 -45.54 -34.07
C TYR A 664 31.09 -46.67 -33.13
N SER A 665 32.09 -46.39 -32.29
CA SER A 665 32.48 -47.28 -31.20
C SER A 665 32.77 -46.48 -29.94
N ILE A 666 32.60 -47.09 -28.77
CA ILE A 666 32.95 -46.48 -27.49
C ILE A 666 34.27 -47.09 -27.02
N ASP A 667 35.25 -46.24 -26.71
CA ASP A 667 36.52 -46.65 -26.12
C ASP A 667 36.64 -46.09 -24.70
N TYR A 668 36.60 -47.00 -23.74
CA TYR A 668 36.68 -46.67 -22.32
C TYR A 668 38.11 -46.54 -21.79
N ALA A 669 39.12 -46.80 -22.63
CA ALA A 669 40.53 -46.82 -22.25
C ALA A 669 41.40 -45.96 -23.19
N PHE A 670 40.79 -45.01 -23.89
CA PHE A 670 41.48 -44.14 -24.82
C PHE A 670 42.45 -43.21 -24.08
N ASN A 671 43.74 -43.25 -24.45
CA ASN A 671 44.81 -42.47 -23.85
C ASN A 671 45.31 -41.42 -24.86
N ASP A 672 44.96 -40.15 -24.66
CA ASP A 672 45.46 -39.00 -25.44
C ASP A 672 46.72 -38.34 -24.86
N GLY A 673 47.22 -38.83 -23.72
CA GLY A 673 48.35 -38.25 -23.02
C GLY A 673 48.02 -37.08 -22.08
N VAL A 674 46.74 -36.80 -21.81
CA VAL A 674 46.31 -35.78 -20.83
C VAL A 674 45.78 -36.45 -19.55
N SER A 675 46.06 -35.87 -18.38
CA SER A 675 45.78 -36.47 -17.06
C SER A 675 44.37 -36.20 -16.49
N SER A 676 43.41 -35.79 -17.32
CA SER A 676 42.05 -35.41 -16.92
C SER A 676 41.02 -36.46 -17.37
N ASN A 677 39.95 -36.66 -16.58
CA ASN A 677 38.88 -37.58 -16.94
C ASN A 677 37.87 -36.85 -17.83
N ASN A 678 37.91 -37.05 -19.13
CA ASN A 678 37.05 -36.35 -20.08
C ASN A 678 36.02 -37.33 -20.67
N ILE A 679 34.87 -36.84 -21.13
CA ILE A 679 33.97 -37.58 -22.02
C ILE A 679 33.90 -36.81 -23.33
N ALA A 680 34.39 -37.39 -24.44
CA ALA A 680 34.45 -36.72 -25.74
C ALA A 680 34.29 -37.67 -26.94
N LEU A 681 33.68 -37.24 -28.05
CA LEU A 681 33.77 -37.88 -29.37
C LEU A 681 35.06 -37.45 -30.08
N VAL A 682 35.88 -38.42 -30.45
CA VAL A 682 37.12 -38.26 -31.21
C VAL A 682 36.91 -38.83 -32.61
N ALA A 683 37.16 -38.03 -33.64
CA ALA A 683 37.26 -38.56 -35.00
C ALA A 683 38.57 -39.35 -35.16
N VAL A 684 38.49 -40.62 -35.56
CA VAL A 684 39.68 -41.39 -35.92
C VAL A 684 39.96 -41.12 -37.40
N PRO A 685 41.12 -40.56 -37.77
CA PRO A 685 41.48 -40.48 -39.18
C PRO A 685 41.56 -41.89 -39.77
N GLU A 686 40.96 -42.12 -40.94
CA GLU A 686 41.21 -43.38 -41.66
C GLU A 686 42.72 -43.58 -41.82
N PRO A 687 43.25 -44.81 -41.62
CA PRO A 687 44.64 -45.06 -41.94
C PRO A 687 44.83 -44.74 -43.42
N ALA A 688 45.71 -43.78 -43.73
CA ALA A 688 46.07 -43.46 -45.11
C ALA A 688 46.38 -44.77 -45.84
N VAL A 689 45.66 -45.05 -46.93
CA VAL A 689 45.94 -46.20 -47.79
C VAL A 689 47.36 -46.03 -48.29
N SER A 690 48.31 -46.74 -47.66
CA SER A 690 49.67 -46.85 -48.13
C SER A 690 49.66 -47.73 -49.38
N MET A 691 49.45 -47.10 -50.53
CA MET A 691 49.88 -47.67 -51.80
C MET A 691 51.37 -47.35 -51.97
N LEU A 692 52.24 -48.32 -51.68
CA LEU A 692 53.43 -48.50 -52.51
C LEU A 692 53.84 -49.98 -52.57
N LEU A 693 53.70 -50.53 -53.78
CA LEU A 693 54.30 -51.78 -54.22
C LEU A 693 55.82 -51.78 -54.00
N GLY A 694 56.34 -52.92 -53.53
CA GLY A 694 57.61 -53.48 -54.00
C GLY A 694 58.85 -53.24 -53.12
N VAL A 695 59.30 -54.29 -52.43
CA VAL A 695 60.49 -55.11 -52.80
C VAL A 695 60.94 -55.94 -51.57
N VAL A 696 60.76 -57.25 -51.71
CA VAL A 696 61.61 -58.38 -51.28
C VAL A 696 62.24 -58.36 -49.87
N GLY A 697 61.88 -59.35 -49.05
CA GLY A 697 62.77 -59.80 -47.97
C GLY A 697 62.15 -60.70 -46.90
N SER A 698 61.92 -61.97 -47.24
CA SER A 698 62.00 -63.14 -46.35
C SER A 698 61.01 -63.26 -45.18
N PHE A 699 60.07 -64.20 -45.32
CA PHE A 699 60.01 -65.46 -44.55
C PHE A 699 59.73 -65.26 -43.04
N CYS A 700 58.73 -65.85 -42.41
CA CYS A 700 57.72 -66.80 -42.86
C CYS A 700 56.88 -67.19 -41.63
N LEU A 701 55.64 -67.60 -41.88
CA LEU A 701 54.90 -68.68 -41.20
C LEU A 701 54.68 -68.55 -39.67
N LEU A 702 53.52 -68.78 -39.09
CA LEU A 702 52.14 -69.16 -39.43
C LEU A 702 51.50 -69.36 -38.02
N ARG A 703 50.20 -69.33 -37.74
CA ARG A 703 49.08 -69.92 -38.48
C ARG A 703 47.75 -69.44 -37.91
N ARG A 704 46.83 -69.21 -38.83
CA ARG A 704 45.42 -68.83 -38.66
C ARG A 704 44.57 -70.04 -38.26
N ARG A 705 43.60 -69.77 -37.39
CA ARG A 705 42.28 -70.40 -37.12
C ARG A 705 41.92 -71.80 -37.65
N ARG A 706 41.35 -72.55 -36.69
CA ARG A 706 40.11 -73.38 -36.68
C ARG A 706 40.04 -74.66 -37.51
N ALA A 707 39.99 -75.79 -36.79
CA ALA A 707 38.70 -76.43 -36.49
C ALA A 707 38.16 -75.82 -35.18
#